data_AF-A0A927A1S9-F1
#
_entry.id   AF-A0A927A1S9-F1
#
_cell.length_a   1.000
_cell.length_b   1.000
_cell.length_c   1.000
_cell.angle_alpha   90.00
_cell.angle_beta   90.00
_cell.angle_gamma   90.00
#
_symmetry.space_group_name_H-M   'P 1'
#
loop_
_entity.id
_entity.type
_entity.pdbx_description
1 polymer ?
#
loop_
_entity_poly.entity_id
_entity_poly.type
_entity_poly.pdbx_seq_one_letter_code
_entity_poly.pdbx_strand_id
1 'polypeptide(L)'
;MKVTFQKEDIQILTSILQEQILLELPSVPVLQVKCAVQNSELMILTQHPPGVAVDTEKIFAILEESLQWQSQYHDEKVQFYVRVSGEKLPYAKHSIIIKAKGIQADHEIPSPEASNDLDQGAGKNQLIFPPLQIPGLSSPEEDDNISDNPFSLLTDDHISDTSFSSLKDDHISDNPFSLLTDDHISDTSFSSDSSSFASNNSFSSDTLLGSDTSFNSDTTTYSSDKSFLNEGENELAEEEKFDPFAGGQNLSKSKKLSLPSLPILLAGVLGVTVIFGGGAFFLNRACVIGECKELQVAEQFKSETPQLIRKAKSPQELIAVQQQLDKIIADLNVIPQWSPRYQPAQELTLSFSDQSTKINQVVKALQAASAAEQKTQTPATSLDELRSRQALWRQAITPLESIKPGHELYGLVRANLPKYQSNLQAINKQLLSEESWQKKLATAKTVADSASKRQATAKSANDWQRVRFTWQEVVNDLKSIPSTSTAHEEAKNLLVEYEPKLTLARNIATREIAAANYYQQAVNFANQAKVYEQKNQWQAAVASWDQAVKTAKQISQDSSNYNQAQSLIQPYSTAFAQAQQKQQLYGNLTQTRADLGSTCVNKMRFCTFSIETKGIVVRLTPEYDQALQSANPDIQSHLQTLQQALGVISDNANLPVFLYNSQGQERYMKIPQ
;
A
#
# COMPACT_ATOMS: atom_id res chain seq x y z
N MET A 1 33.77 -5.15 -1.93
CA MET A 1 32.93 -5.42 -3.11
C MET A 1 31.99 -4.23 -3.27
N LYS A 2 31.69 -3.76 -4.48
CA LYS A 2 30.55 -2.85 -4.66
C LYS A 2 29.27 -3.66 -4.49
N VAL A 3 28.38 -3.23 -3.60
CA VAL A 3 27.04 -3.81 -3.48
C VAL A 3 26.25 -3.38 -4.71
N THR A 4 25.71 -4.36 -5.44
CA THR A 4 24.81 -4.10 -6.57
C THR A 4 23.39 -4.19 -6.03
N PHE A 5 22.76 -3.04 -5.79
CA PHE A 5 21.35 -2.97 -5.40
C PHE A 5 20.47 -3.67 -6.45
N GLN A 6 19.80 -4.77 -6.08
CA GLN A 6 18.84 -5.40 -6.97
C GLN A 6 17.55 -4.58 -7.00
N LYS A 7 16.82 -4.61 -8.11
CA LYS A 7 15.61 -3.80 -8.31
C LYS A 7 14.50 -4.21 -7.36
N GLU A 8 14.49 -5.48 -7.00
CA GLU A 8 13.61 -6.16 -6.06
C GLU A 8 13.83 -5.64 -4.63
N ASP A 9 15.09 -5.46 -4.22
CA ASP A 9 15.46 -4.94 -2.90
C ASP A 9 15.02 -3.48 -2.71
N ILE A 10 15.13 -2.67 -3.77
CA ILE A 10 14.70 -1.25 -3.76
C ILE A 10 13.17 -1.13 -3.58
N GLN A 11 12.38 -2.06 -4.14
CA GLN A 11 10.93 -2.09 -3.94
C GLN A 11 10.54 -2.52 -2.52
N ILE A 12 11.26 -3.49 -1.96
CA ILE A 12 11.09 -3.93 -0.56
C ILE A 12 11.42 -2.77 0.38
N LEU A 13 12.56 -2.10 0.18
CA LEU A 13 12.95 -0.93 0.96
C LEU A 13 11.91 0.19 0.88
N THR A 14 11.43 0.51 -0.34
CA THR A 14 10.38 1.53 -0.52
C THR A 14 9.15 1.21 0.32
N SER A 15 8.76 -0.07 0.39
CA SER A 15 7.59 -0.52 1.16
C SER A 15 7.82 -0.41 2.68
N ILE A 16 9.02 -0.76 3.16
CA ILE A 16 9.39 -0.66 4.59
C ILE A 16 9.39 0.81 5.05
N LEU A 17 10.04 1.69 4.29
CA LEU A 17 10.11 3.13 4.62
C LEU A 17 8.74 3.80 4.54
N GLN A 18 7.90 3.38 3.59
CA GLN A 18 6.51 3.82 3.47
C GLN A 18 5.65 3.40 4.68
N GLU A 19 5.86 2.20 5.23
CA GLU A 19 5.18 1.69 6.41
C GLU A 19 5.63 2.45 7.67
N GLN A 20 6.94 2.65 7.87
CA GLN A 20 7.45 3.34 9.07
C GLN A 20 7.03 4.82 9.12
N ILE A 21 7.06 5.54 8.00
CA ILE A 21 6.55 6.92 7.95
C ILE A 21 5.07 6.99 8.30
N LEU A 22 4.25 6.02 7.86
CA LEU A 22 2.83 6.00 8.15
C LEU A 22 2.52 5.69 9.63
N LEU A 23 3.39 4.92 10.30
CA LEU A 23 3.29 4.61 11.73
C LEU A 23 3.68 5.81 12.62
N GLU A 24 4.76 6.51 12.29
CA GLU A 24 5.32 7.62 13.10
C GLU A 24 4.68 9.01 12.81
N LEU A 25 3.99 9.15 11.68
CA LEU A 25 3.28 10.35 11.25
C LEU A 25 1.81 10.08 10.87
N PRO A 26 0.98 9.46 11.74
CA PRO A 26 -0.40 9.09 11.42
C PRO A 26 -1.31 10.31 11.17
N SER A 27 -0.89 11.49 11.60
CA SER A 27 -1.59 12.77 11.40
C SER A 27 -1.43 13.37 10.00
N VAL A 28 -0.55 12.82 9.15
CA VAL A 28 -0.23 13.36 7.82
C VAL A 28 -0.86 12.48 6.73
N PRO A 29 -2.02 12.85 6.17
CA PRO A 29 -2.69 12.02 5.18
C PRO A 29 -1.90 11.99 3.85
N VAL A 30 -1.52 10.78 3.44
CA VAL A 30 -0.98 10.44 2.11
C VAL A 30 0.44 10.97 1.83
N LEU A 31 1.41 10.55 2.66
CA LEU A 31 2.84 10.58 2.28
C LEU A 31 3.16 9.41 1.32
N GLN A 32 3.90 9.67 0.23
CA GLN A 32 4.42 8.65 -0.68
C GLN A 32 5.95 8.59 -0.65
N VAL A 33 6.53 7.42 -0.37
CA VAL A 33 7.98 7.18 -0.44
C VAL A 33 8.33 6.52 -1.78
N LYS A 34 9.47 6.91 -2.37
CA LYS A 34 10.05 6.28 -3.57
C LYS A 34 11.56 6.16 -3.40
N CYS A 35 12.10 4.95 -3.59
CA CYS A 35 13.54 4.72 -3.60
C CYS A 35 14.06 4.54 -5.02
N ALA A 36 15.26 5.04 -5.29
CA ALA A 36 16.01 4.84 -6.52
C ALA A 36 17.52 4.81 -6.22
N VAL A 37 18.32 4.28 -7.13
CA VAL A 37 19.79 4.31 -7.02
C VAL A 37 20.35 5.11 -8.18
N GLN A 38 21.20 6.08 -7.89
CA GLN A 38 21.87 6.91 -8.89
C GLN A 38 23.33 7.10 -8.49
N ASN A 39 24.27 6.91 -9.42
CA ASN A 39 25.72 7.05 -9.19
C ASN A 39 26.28 6.18 -8.03
N SER A 40 25.66 5.01 -7.77
CA SER A 40 25.93 4.16 -6.59
C SER A 40 25.56 4.78 -5.23
N GLU A 41 24.79 5.87 -5.19
CA GLU A 41 24.15 6.40 -3.98
C GLU A 41 22.65 6.01 -3.96
N LEU A 42 22.14 5.66 -2.78
CA LEU A 42 20.72 5.41 -2.55
C LEU A 42 19.98 6.73 -2.37
N MET A 43 18.96 6.98 -3.18
CA MET A 43 18.10 8.17 -3.10
C MET A 43 16.69 7.80 -2.67
N ILE A 44 16.18 8.47 -1.65
CA ILE A 44 14.86 8.26 -1.07
C ILE A 44 14.09 9.57 -1.14
N LEU A 45 12.93 9.54 -1.80
CA LEU A 45 12.09 10.70 -2.05
C LEU A 45 10.75 10.55 -1.35
N THR A 46 10.46 11.44 -0.41
CA THR A 46 9.15 11.54 0.24
C THR A 46 8.32 12.63 -0.43
N GLN A 47 7.09 12.31 -0.80
CA GLN A 47 6.14 13.24 -1.41
C GLN A 47 4.93 13.46 -0.50
N HIS A 48 4.42 14.68 -0.44
CA HIS A 48 3.16 15.02 0.24
C HIS A 48 2.23 15.83 -0.67
N PRO A 49 0.91 15.79 -0.50
CA PRO A 49 -0.02 16.57 -1.32
C PRO A 49 0.12 18.10 -1.05
N PRO A 50 -0.24 18.95 -2.05
CA PRO A 50 -0.28 20.40 -1.87
C PRO A 50 -1.18 20.81 -0.69
N GLY A 51 -0.76 21.83 0.06
CA GLY A 51 -1.52 22.36 1.20
C GLY A 51 -1.34 21.59 2.53
N VAL A 52 -0.59 20.49 2.54
CA VAL A 52 -0.18 19.81 3.78
C VAL A 52 1.21 20.30 4.18
N ALA A 53 1.33 20.88 5.37
CA ALA A 53 2.61 21.16 6.00
C ALA A 53 3.17 19.88 6.63
N VAL A 54 4.47 19.62 6.44
CA VAL A 54 5.15 18.44 6.97
C VAL A 54 6.43 18.85 7.68
N ASP A 55 6.75 18.16 8.78
CA ASP A 55 8.01 18.33 9.49
C ASP A 55 9.10 17.52 8.76
N THR A 56 9.98 18.23 8.05
CA THR A 56 11.05 17.61 7.26
C THR A 56 12.14 16.99 8.13
N GLU A 57 12.45 17.57 9.29
CA GLU A 57 13.46 17.01 10.19
C GLU A 57 12.96 15.71 10.81
N LYS A 58 11.70 15.67 11.26
CA LYS A 58 11.09 14.44 11.74
C LYS A 58 11.01 13.36 10.65
N ILE A 59 10.68 13.73 9.40
CA ILE A 59 10.72 12.78 8.26
C ILE A 59 12.13 12.21 8.06
N PHE A 60 13.18 13.03 8.08
CA PHE A 60 14.56 12.56 7.92
C PHE A 60 15.00 11.66 9.08
N ALA A 61 14.67 12.01 10.33
CA ALA A 61 14.99 11.18 11.49
C ALA A 61 14.33 9.79 11.43
N ILE A 62 13.06 9.71 11.02
CA ILE A 62 12.35 8.42 10.84
C ILE A 62 13.02 7.58 9.74
N LEU A 63 13.37 8.20 8.60
CA LEU A 63 14.03 7.53 7.49
C LEU A 63 15.44 7.03 7.84
N GLU A 64 16.20 7.83 8.61
CA GLU A 64 17.51 7.44 9.11
C GLU A 64 17.40 6.25 10.06
N GLU A 65 16.57 6.33 11.11
CA GLU A 65 16.40 5.24 12.07
C GLU A 65 15.96 3.94 11.36
N SER A 66 15.02 4.04 10.42
CA SER A 66 14.57 2.90 9.60
C SER A 66 15.73 2.18 8.89
N LEU A 67 16.72 2.94 8.41
CA LEU A 67 17.89 2.40 7.71
C LEU A 67 18.98 1.92 8.67
N GLN A 68 19.14 2.53 9.86
CA GLN A 68 20.08 2.04 10.87
C GLN A 68 19.79 0.58 11.29
N TRP A 69 18.51 0.18 11.27
CA TRP A 69 18.07 -1.21 11.52
C TRP A 69 18.31 -2.18 10.33
N GLN A 70 18.67 -1.68 9.15
CA GLN A 70 18.85 -2.47 7.92
C GLN A 70 20.35 -2.65 7.63
N SER A 71 20.93 -3.76 8.10
CA SER A 71 22.37 -4.03 8.05
C SER A 71 23.00 -4.06 6.64
N GLN A 72 22.18 -4.13 5.61
CA GLN A 72 22.62 -4.11 4.21
C GLN A 72 22.97 -2.71 3.66
N TYR A 73 22.64 -1.64 4.39
CA TYR A 73 22.96 -0.25 4.00
C TYR A 73 23.99 0.41 4.92
N HIS A 74 24.62 -0.33 5.84
CA HIS A 74 25.65 0.19 6.74
C HIS A 74 26.89 0.61 5.94
N ASP A 75 27.48 1.74 6.33
CA ASP A 75 28.57 2.45 5.66
C ASP A 75 28.25 2.96 4.24
N GLU A 76 26.99 2.87 3.79
CA GLU A 76 26.54 3.45 2.52
C GLU A 76 26.06 4.89 2.68
N LYS A 77 26.29 5.69 1.63
CA LYS A 77 25.86 7.09 1.55
C LYS A 77 24.45 7.18 0.97
N VAL A 78 23.55 7.81 1.72
CA VAL A 78 22.11 7.90 1.42
C VAL A 78 21.69 9.36 1.32
N GLN A 79 20.80 9.63 0.37
CA GLN A 79 20.25 10.94 0.05
C GLN A 79 18.74 10.96 0.29
N PHE A 80 18.27 11.74 1.27
CA PHE A 80 16.85 11.95 1.51
C PHE A 80 16.37 13.25 0.84
N TYR A 81 15.17 13.23 0.29
CA TYR A 81 14.52 14.38 -0.36
C TYR A 81 13.06 14.48 0.05
N VAL A 82 12.53 15.71 0.20
CA VAL A 82 11.09 15.97 0.38
C VAL A 82 10.58 16.91 -0.70
N ARG A 83 9.43 16.58 -1.31
CA ARG A 83 8.76 17.44 -2.31
C ARG A 83 7.24 17.45 -2.17
N VAL A 84 6.62 18.45 -2.77
CA VAL A 84 5.17 18.46 -3.01
C VAL A 84 4.84 17.56 -4.21
N SER A 85 3.75 16.80 -4.14
CA SER A 85 3.26 15.98 -5.25
C SER A 85 2.81 16.85 -6.42
N GLY A 86 3.46 16.65 -7.58
CA GLY A 86 3.30 17.46 -8.79
C GLY A 86 4.52 18.34 -9.09
N GLU A 87 5.31 18.69 -8.07
CA GLU A 87 6.49 19.53 -8.25
C GLU A 87 7.71 18.77 -8.79
N LYS A 88 8.49 19.45 -9.62
CA LYS A 88 9.70 18.88 -10.24
C LYS A 88 10.90 18.86 -9.29
N LEU A 89 11.02 19.84 -8.41
CA LEU A 89 12.16 19.99 -7.49
C LEU A 89 11.76 19.63 -6.05
N PRO A 90 12.63 18.96 -5.28
CA PRO A 90 12.50 18.87 -3.84
C PRO A 90 12.83 20.21 -3.19
N TYR A 91 12.15 20.55 -2.09
CA TYR A 91 12.40 21.77 -1.32
C TYR A 91 13.24 21.51 -0.06
N ALA A 92 13.42 20.25 0.33
CA ALA A 92 14.32 19.84 1.41
C ALA A 92 15.16 18.63 0.99
N LYS A 93 16.40 18.58 1.48
CA LYS A 93 17.39 17.52 1.22
C LYS A 93 18.20 17.25 2.49
N HIS A 94 18.53 15.99 2.75
CA HIS A 94 19.49 15.59 3.77
C HIS A 94 20.41 14.47 3.24
N SER A 95 21.66 14.43 3.71
CA SER A 95 22.67 13.48 3.24
C SER A 95 23.41 12.88 4.42
N ILE A 96 23.47 11.55 4.49
CA ILE A 96 24.08 10.83 5.62
C ILE A 96 24.80 9.55 5.18
N ILE A 97 25.69 9.05 6.03
CA ILE A 97 26.26 7.70 5.93
C ILE A 97 25.63 6.88 7.05
N ILE A 98 24.92 5.80 6.72
CA ILE A 98 24.18 5.00 7.71
C ILE A 98 25.16 4.19 8.54
N LYS A 99 25.09 4.35 9.87
CA LYS A 99 25.89 3.56 10.83
C LYS A 99 25.04 2.49 11.48
N ALA A 100 25.68 1.38 11.86
CA ALA A 100 25.03 0.37 12.69
C ALA A 100 24.61 0.95 14.04
N LYS A 101 23.35 0.73 14.43
CA LYS A 101 22.87 1.05 15.78
C LYS A 101 23.52 0.08 16.77
N GLY A 102 24.60 0.52 17.41
CA GLY A 102 25.31 -0.27 18.41
C GLY A 102 24.37 -0.64 19.56
N ILE A 103 24.41 -1.91 20.00
CA ILE A 103 23.72 -2.35 21.21
C ILE A 103 24.42 -1.66 22.39
N GLN A 104 23.83 -0.59 22.91
CA GLN A 104 24.31 0.07 24.12
C GLN A 104 24.11 -0.88 25.31
N ALA A 105 25.23 -1.28 25.91
CA ALA A 105 25.25 -1.70 27.29
C ALA A 105 25.30 -0.45 28.19
N ASP A 106 24.55 -0.53 29.29
CA ASP A 106 24.60 0.30 30.49
C ASP A 106 24.16 1.79 30.42
N HIS A 107 23.71 2.25 31.59
CA HIS A 107 23.08 3.53 31.86
C HIS A 107 24.05 4.71 31.91
N GLU A 108 23.57 5.87 31.45
CA GLU A 108 23.73 7.11 32.23
C GLU A 108 22.34 7.64 32.63
N ILE A 109 22.04 7.58 33.93
CA ILE A 109 20.91 8.29 34.54
C ILE A 109 21.47 9.56 35.20
N PRO A 110 20.98 10.77 34.88
CA PRO A 110 21.37 11.98 35.61
C PRO A 110 20.86 11.93 37.05
N SER A 111 21.74 12.25 38.00
CA SER A 111 21.42 12.35 39.43
C SER A 111 20.48 13.54 39.71
N PRO A 112 19.32 13.35 40.36
CA PRO A 112 18.55 14.43 40.97
C PRO A 112 18.86 14.54 42.47
N GLU A 113 19.06 15.77 42.95
CA GLU A 113 19.33 16.07 44.36
C GLU A 113 18.12 15.83 45.29
N ALA A 114 18.40 15.75 46.59
CA ALA A 114 17.47 15.27 47.60
C ALA A 114 16.31 16.23 47.92
N SER A 115 15.17 15.64 48.31
CA SER A 115 14.24 16.25 49.27
C SER A 115 13.57 15.15 50.13
N ASN A 116 13.31 15.47 51.39
CA ASN A 116 12.80 14.52 52.39
C ASN A 116 11.27 14.39 52.32
N ASP A 117 10.75 13.22 52.72
CA ASP A 117 9.92 13.01 53.93
C ASP A 117 8.80 11.95 53.79
N LEU A 118 8.63 11.22 54.91
CA LEU A 118 7.37 10.64 55.44
C LEU A 118 6.59 9.56 54.65
N ASP A 119 6.86 8.30 55.02
CA ASP A 119 6.07 7.51 55.99
C ASP A 119 5.48 6.13 55.57
N GLN A 120 5.60 5.21 56.54
CA GLN A 120 4.98 3.88 56.78
C GLN A 120 4.15 3.10 55.72
N GLY A 121 4.42 1.78 55.62
CA GLY A 121 3.47 0.82 55.02
C GLY A 121 4.01 -0.61 54.79
N ALA A 122 4.18 -1.42 55.84
CA ALA A 122 4.86 -2.72 55.78
C ALA A 122 4.18 -3.82 54.92
N GLY A 123 4.99 -4.64 54.22
CA GLY A 123 4.55 -5.86 53.52
C GLY A 123 5.71 -6.79 53.14
N LYS A 124 6.25 -7.54 54.13
CA LYS A 124 7.44 -8.40 53.94
C LYS A 124 7.13 -9.67 53.14
N ASN A 125 8.01 -10.02 52.21
CA ASN A 125 8.54 -11.39 52.04
C ASN A 125 9.80 -11.37 51.16
N GLN A 126 10.97 -11.34 51.81
CA GLN A 126 12.28 -11.28 51.16
C GLN A 126 13.01 -12.59 51.45
N LEU A 127 13.28 -13.40 50.42
CA LEU A 127 14.22 -14.52 50.51
C LEU A 127 15.62 -13.98 50.28
N ILE A 128 16.44 -13.99 51.35
CA ILE A 128 17.82 -13.53 51.34
C ILE A 128 18.72 -14.73 51.08
N PHE A 129 19.65 -14.60 50.13
CA PHE A 129 20.89 -15.37 50.09
C PHE A 129 22.08 -14.38 50.10
N PRO A 130 23.14 -14.64 50.89
CA PRO A 130 24.21 -13.67 51.10
C PRO A 130 25.24 -13.66 49.95
N PRO A 131 25.84 -12.49 49.63
CA PRO A 131 26.95 -12.43 48.69
C PRO A 131 28.25 -12.92 49.33
N LEU A 132 28.94 -13.84 48.66
CA LEU A 132 30.31 -14.24 49.03
C LEU A 132 31.30 -13.20 48.50
N GLN A 133 31.99 -12.54 49.42
CA GLN A 133 33.16 -11.70 49.14
C GLN A 133 34.40 -12.59 48.95
N ILE A 134 35.36 -12.13 48.14
CA ILE A 134 36.81 -12.19 48.45
C ILE A 134 37.56 -11.20 47.53
N PRO A 135 38.70 -10.60 47.98
CA PRO A 135 39.19 -9.34 47.42
C PRO A 135 40.61 -9.38 46.82
N GLY A 136 40.97 -8.31 46.09
CA GLY A 136 42.34 -7.75 46.15
C GLY A 136 43.16 -7.70 44.86
N LEU A 137 44.02 -6.67 44.82
CA LEU A 137 45.07 -6.31 43.86
C LEU A 137 44.56 -5.76 42.51
N SER A 138 44.65 -4.46 42.20
CA SER A 138 45.72 -3.43 42.29
C SER A 138 46.44 -3.23 40.94
N SER A 139 46.40 -1.99 40.45
CA SER A 139 47.14 -1.52 39.26
C SER A 139 48.66 -1.55 39.48
N PRO A 140 49.42 -1.32 38.40
CA PRO A 140 50.46 -0.32 38.48
C PRO A 140 50.35 0.79 37.41
N GLU A 141 50.71 1.99 37.84
CA GLU A 141 51.35 3.10 37.12
C GLU A 141 52.55 2.62 36.27
N GLU A 142 53.20 3.36 35.37
CA GLU A 142 53.06 4.67 34.70
C GLU A 142 54.04 4.58 33.51
N ASP A 143 53.84 5.29 32.40
CA ASP A 143 54.95 5.99 31.71
C ASP A 143 54.45 6.91 30.59
N ASP A 144 55.31 7.86 30.23
CA ASP A 144 54.90 9.20 29.82
C ASP A 144 55.19 9.55 28.34
N ASN A 145 54.47 10.58 27.86
CA ASN A 145 54.93 11.61 26.90
C ASN A 145 55.01 11.42 25.35
N ILE A 146 54.80 12.57 24.67
CA ILE A 146 55.20 12.98 23.29
C ILE A 146 54.46 12.33 22.09
N SER A 147 54.10 13.03 20.99
CA SER A 147 53.79 14.45 20.71
C SER A 147 53.18 14.52 19.27
N ASP A 148 52.79 15.73 18.85
CA ASP A 148 52.68 16.17 17.44
C ASP A 148 51.55 15.58 16.56
N ASN A 149 50.40 16.25 16.63
CA ASN A 149 49.64 16.58 15.43
C ASN A 149 50.18 17.93 14.91
N PRO A 150 50.69 18.02 13.67
CA PRO A 150 49.92 18.78 12.69
C PRO A 150 50.09 18.30 11.24
N PHE A 151 49.00 18.26 10.46
CA PHE A 151 48.94 19.08 9.24
C PHE A 151 47.48 19.35 8.83
N SER A 152 47.18 20.63 8.63
CA SER A 152 45.90 21.13 8.14
C SER A 152 45.93 21.31 6.62
N LEU A 153 44.75 21.59 6.04
CA LEU A 153 44.56 22.27 4.75
C LEU A 153 45.00 21.52 3.48
N LEU A 154 44.01 21.19 2.65
CA LEU A 154 43.89 21.78 1.32
C LEU A 154 42.42 21.72 0.88
N THR A 155 41.71 22.84 1.07
CA THR A 155 40.51 23.19 0.30
C THR A 155 40.95 23.90 -0.97
N ASP A 156 40.35 23.57 -2.12
CA ASP A 156 40.21 24.55 -3.19
C ASP A 156 39.01 24.21 -4.10
N ASP A 157 38.49 25.24 -4.75
CA ASP A 157 37.09 25.35 -5.18
C ASP A 157 36.74 24.88 -6.61
N HIS A 158 35.42 24.91 -6.86
CA HIS A 158 34.75 25.49 -8.04
C HIS A 158 34.14 24.58 -9.15
N ILE A 159 32.91 24.98 -9.55
CA ILE A 159 32.19 24.73 -10.82
C ILE A 159 31.51 23.33 -10.91
N SER A 160 30.22 23.16 -11.26
CA SER A 160 29.17 24.09 -11.75
C SER A 160 27.75 23.61 -11.44
N ASP A 161 26.83 24.57 -11.27
CA ASP A 161 25.39 24.35 -11.51
C ASP A 161 25.12 23.94 -12.97
N THR A 162 24.42 22.83 -13.18
CA THR A 162 23.42 22.57 -14.27
C THR A 162 23.11 21.07 -14.33
N SER A 163 21.83 20.68 -14.17
CA SER A 163 21.16 19.56 -14.87
C SER A 163 19.83 19.16 -14.20
N PHE A 164 18.76 19.91 -14.43
CA PHE A 164 17.41 19.33 -14.43
C PHE A 164 16.46 20.05 -15.42
N SER A 165 16.86 20.08 -16.69
CA SER A 165 16.09 20.72 -17.77
C SER A 165 16.06 19.89 -19.06
N SER A 166 15.76 18.59 -18.98
CA SER A 166 15.22 17.83 -20.13
C SER A 166 14.69 16.45 -19.73
N LEU A 167 13.38 16.36 -19.49
CA LEU A 167 12.58 15.21 -19.90
C LEU A 167 11.27 15.78 -20.46
N LYS A 168 11.06 15.59 -21.76
CA LYS A 168 9.75 15.76 -22.40
C LYS A 168 8.97 14.46 -22.23
N ASP A 169 7.66 14.61 -22.12
CA ASP A 169 6.73 13.48 -22.15
C ASP A 169 6.75 12.81 -23.53
N ASP A 170 6.61 11.48 -23.52
CA ASP A 170 5.93 10.76 -24.60
C ASP A 170 4.96 9.76 -23.96
N HIS A 171 3.73 9.72 -24.50
CA HIS A 171 2.67 8.81 -24.10
C HIS A 171 3.00 7.36 -24.48
N ILE A 172 2.43 6.38 -23.76
CA ILE A 172 1.46 5.42 -24.32
C ILE A 172 0.81 4.56 -23.22
N SER A 173 -0.44 4.20 -23.46
CA SER A 173 -1.33 3.44 -22.56
C SER A 173 -1.11 1.92 -22.64
N ASP A 174 -1.58 1.25 -21.60
CA ASP A 174 -1.99 -0.16 -21.48
C ASP A 174 -2.15 -0.97 -22.78
N ASN A 175 -1.56 -2.18 -22.82
CA ASN A 175 -2.28 -3.45 -22.58
C ASN A 175 -1.48 -4.66 -23.16
N PRO A 176 -1.15 -5.72 -22.40
CA PRO A 176 -0.38 -6.86 -22.92
C PRO A 176 -1.25 -8.11 -23.16
N PHE A 177 -1.37 -8.54 -24.42
CA PHE A 177 -1.37 -9.98 -24.83
C PHE A 177 -1.55 -10.10 -26.35
N SER A 178 -0.57 -10.70 -27.05
CA SER A 178 -0.78 -11.85 -27.96
C SER A 178 0.41 -12.15 -28.87
N LEU A 179 0.70 -13.45 -28.97
CA LEU A 179 1.24 -14.20 -30.10
C LEU A 179 2.63 -13.89 -30.68
N LEU A 180 3.52 -14.86 -30.43
CA LEU A 180 4.55 -15.34 -31.33
C LEU A 180 3.99 -15.67 -32.73
N THR A 181 4.75 -15.35 -33.78
CA THR A 181 4.99 -16.26 -34.91
C THR A 181 6.42 -16.06 -35.43
N ASP A 182 7.15 -17.17 -35.50
CA ASP A 182 8.20 -17.56 -36.44
C ASP A 182 8.98 -16.49 -37.22
N ASP A 183 10.31 -16.60 -37.14
CA ASP A 183 11.13 -16.56 -38.34
C ASP A 183 12.24 -17.64 -38.27
N HIS A 184 12.63 -18.16 -39.43
CA HIS A 184 13.28 -19.47 -39.60
C HIS A 184 14.68 -19.31 -40.26
N ILE A 185 15.52 -20.37 -40.23
CA ILE A 185 16.77 -20.55 -41.04
C ILE A 185 18.01 -19.85 -40.43
N SER A 186 19.23 -20.42 -40.33
CA SER A 186 19.79 -21.73 -40.76
C SER A 186 20.90 -22.27 -39.84
N ASP A 187 20.96 -23.61 -39.78
CA ASP A 187 22.14 -24.48 -39.84
C ASP A 187 23.45 -24.16 -39.08
N THR A 188 23.84 -25.07 -38.18
CA THR A 188 24.98 -25.95 -38.49
C THR A 188 24.95 -27.24 -37.66
N SER A 189 25.46 -28.31 -38.25
CA SER A 189 25.27 -29.71 -37.84
C SER A 189 26.39 -30.27 -36.96
N PHE A 190 26.03 -31.15 -36.01
CA PHE A 190 26.85 -32.33 -35.66
C PHE A 190 26.03 -33.44 -34.96
N SER A 191 25.75 -34.53 -35.68
CA SER A 191 25.58 -35.88 -35.10
C SER A 191 26.97 -36.55 -35.07
N SER A 192 27.32 -37.62 -34.34
CA SER A 192 26.62 -38.56 -33.44
C SER A 192 27.62 -38.94 -32.31
N ASP A 193 27.49 -39.96 -31.44
CA ASP A 193 26.50 -41.03 -31.24
C ASP A 193 26.59 -41.56 -29.78
N SER A 194 25.60 -42.32 -29.31
CA SER A 194 25.81 -43.57 -28.54
C SER A 194 24.48 -44.21 -28.10
N SER A 195 24.49 -45.54 -28.06
CA SER A 195 23.30 -46.38 -28.12
C SER A 195 22.84 -46.93 -26.77
N SER A 196 21.53 -47.19 -26.70
CA SER A 196 20.90 -48.36 -26.04
C SER A 196 21.27 -48.71 -24.59
N PHE A 197 20.27 -48.66 -23.71
CA PHE A 197 19.90 -49.88 -22.97
C PHE A 197 18.39 -49.93 -22.75
N ALA A 198 17.76 -50.99 -23.25
CA ALA A 198 16.38 -51.31 -22.94
C ALA A 198 16.34 -52.21 -21.69
N SER A 199 15.34 -52.01 -20.83
CA SER A 199 14.95 -52.99 -19.83
C SER A 199 13.47 -52.81 -19.51
N ASN A 200 12.65 -53.69 -20.09
CA ASN A 200 11.26 -53.83 -19.70
C ASN A 200 11.18 -54.30 -18.25
N ASN A 201 10.19 -53.81 -17.50
CA ASN A 201 9.47 -54.69 -16.59
C ASN A 201 8.01 -54.24 -16.51
N SER A 202 7.13 -55.11 -17.02
CA SER A 202 5.69 -55.04 -16.80
C SER A 202 5.38 -55.63 -15.44
N PHE A 203 4.51 -54.98 -14.66
CA PHE A 203 3.58 -55.71 -13.82
C PHE A 203 2.30 -54.90 -13.65
N SER A 204 1.20 -55.43 -14.20
CA SER A 204 -0.15 -54.90 -13.97
C SER A 204 -0.75 -55.56 -12.72
N SER A 205 -1.69 -54.88 -12.08
CA SER A 205 -2.69 -55.51 -11.22
C SER A 205 -3.94 -54.63 -11.21
N ASP A 206 -4.99 -55.12 -11.86
CA ASP A 206 -6.27 -54.44 -11.96
C ASP A 206 -7.03 -54.44 -10.63
N THR A 207 -7.93 -53.47 -10.46
CA THR A 207 -9.20 -53.74 -9.77
C THR A 207 -10.29 -52.84 -10.35
N LEU A 208 -11.19 -53.44 -11.13
CA LEU A 208 -12.36 -52.78 -11.72
C LEU A 208 -13.60 -52.96 -10.85
N LEU A 209 -14.38 -51.88 -10.72
CA LEU A 209 -15.83 -51.80 -10.51
C LEU A 209 -16.20 -50.30 -10.59
N GLY A 210 -17.05 -49.79 -11.47
CA GLY A 210 -17.81 -50.42 -12.55
C GLY A 210 -19.24 -49.87 -12.61
N SER A 211 -19.50 -48.85 -13.44
CA SER A 211 -20.84 -48.49 -13.94
C SER A 211 -20.76 -47.39 -15.03
N ASP A 212 -21.35 -47.66 -16.19
CA ASP A 212 -21.26 -46.86 -17.41
C ASP A 212 -22.28 -45.71 -17.53
N THR A 213 -21.95 -44.72 -18.38
CA THR A 213 -22.72 -44.12 -19.52
C THR A 213 -22.01 -42.82 -19.92
N SER A 214 -21.34 -42.62 -21.07
CA SER A 214 -21.75 -42.77 -22.49
C SER A 214 -22.88 -41.80 -22.88
N PHE A 215 -22.84 -40.97 -23.96
CA PHE A 215 -22.11 -40.99 -25.23
C PHE A 215 -21.61 -39.59 -25.69
N ASN A 216 -20.50 -39.61 -26.44
CA ASN A 216 -20.10 -38.86 -27.65
C ASN A 216 -21.00 -37.71 -28.21
N SER A 217 -20.44 -36.56 -28.58
CA SER A 217 -19.49 -36.25 -29.69
C SER A 217 -20.15 -36.19 -31.08
N ASP A 218 -19.97 -35.08 -31.80
CA ASP A 218 -19.63 -35.17 -33.23
C ASP A 218 -18.98 -33.89 -33.79
N THR A 219 -18.24 -34.07 -34.89
CA THR A 219 -17.38 -33.07 -35.56
C THR A 219 -17.86 -32.88 -37.00
N THR A 220 -17.71 -31.69 -37.61
CA THR A 220 -17.31 -31.60 -39.04
C THR A 220 -16.94 -30.18 -39.47
N THR A 221 -15.95 -30.12 -40.37
CA THR A 221 -15.43 -28.93 -41.05
C THR A 221 -15.97 -28.87 -42.46
N TYR A 222 -16.25 -27.69 -43.05
CA TYR A 222 -15.93 -27.38 -44.46
C TYR A 222 -16.06 -25.87 -44.75
N SER A 223 -15.33 -25.39 -45.77
CA SER A 223 -15.27 -23.99 -46.22
C SER A 223 -15.33 -23.92 -47.75
N SER A 224 -15.94 -22.86 -48.34
CA SER A 224 -15.56 -22.23 -49.63
C SER A 224 -16.53 -21.11 -50.07
N ASP A 225 -16.00 -20.08 -50.73
CA ASP A 225 -16.72 -18.90 -51.28
C ASP A 225 -17.50 -19.13 -52.58
N LYS A 226 -18.58 -18.36 -52.83
CA LYS A 226 -18.74 -17.39 -53.94
C LYS A 226 -20.14 -16.73 -54.01
N SER A 227 -20.33 -15.83 -54.98
CA SER A 227 -21.13 -14.59 -54.88
C SER A 227 -22.19 -14.33 -55.98
N PHE A 228 -23.10 -13.37 -55.70
CA PHE A 228 -24.04 -12.60 -56.56
C PHE A 228 -25.50 -13.11 -56.79
N LEU A 229 -26.44 -12.37 -56.16
CA LEU A 229 -27.84 -11.99 -56.55
C LEU A 229 -28.88 -13.11 -56.83
N ASN A 230 -30.16 -13.02 -56.44
CA ASN A 230 -30.99 -11.84 -56.13
C ASN A 230 -32.18 -12.15 -55.15
N GLU A 231 -32.65 -11.11 -54.44
CA GLU A 231 -33.93 -10.89 -53.70
C GLU A 231 -34.74 -12.05 -53.04
N GLY A 232 -35.05 -11.88 -51.74
CA GLY A 232 -36.04 -12.71 -51.02
C GLY A 232 -36.09 -12.57 -49.48
N GLU A 233 -36.52 -11.39 -48.98
CA GLU A 233 -37.15 -11.06 -47.66
C GLU A 233 -36.62 -11.62 -46.30
N ASN A 234 -36.64 -10.73 -45.28
CA ASN A 234 -36.44 -10.94 -43.82
C ASN A 234 -35.03 -11.39 -43.33
N GLU A 235 -34.50 -10.98 -42.18
CA GLU A 235 -34.89 -9.96 -41.17
C GLU A 235 -33.68 -9.66 -40.24
N LEU A 236 -33.61 -8.46 -39.65
CA LEU A 236 -32.85 -8.10 -38.42
C LEU A 236 -31.30 -8.23 -38.43
N ALA A 237 -30.51 -7.30 -37.86
CA ALA A 237 -30.78 -5.95 -37.38
C ALA A 237 -29.45 -5.18 -37.24
N GLU A 238 -29.41 -3.91 -37.66
CA GLU A 238 -28.37 -2.96 -37.24
C GLU A 238 -29.03 -1.62 -36.83
N GLU A 239 -28.51 -1.07 -35.73
CA GLU A 239 -28.68 0.26 -35.12
C GLU A 239 -29.78 1.22 -35.64
N GLU A 240 -30.82 1.45 -34.81
CA GLU A 240 -31.57 2.71 -34.81
C GLU A 240 -31.35 3.54 -33.53
N LYS A 241 -30.57 4.61 -33.69
CA LYS A 241 -30.91 5.99 -33.32
C LYS A 241 -32.14 6.19 -32.42
N PHE A 242 -31.88 6.51 -31.15
CA PHE A 242 -32.87 6.84 -30.12
C PHE A 242 -33.80 8.03 -30.47
N ASP A 243 -35.12 7.79 -30.55
CA ASP A 243 -36.18 8.80 -30.65
C ASP A 243 -36.84 9.04 -29.26
N PRO A 244 -36.80 10.28 -28.72
CA PRO A 244 -37.38 10.59 -27.41
C PRO A 244 -38.92 10.79 -27.38
N PHE A 245 -39.67 10.53 -28.46
CA PHE A 245 -41.13 10.81 -28.51
C PHE A 245 -42.08 9.64 -28.86
N ALA A 246 -41.61 8.39 -28.89
CA ALA A 246 -42.48 7.22 -29.04
C ALA A 246 -43.12 6.79 -27.70
N GLY A 247 -44.39 7.16 -27.44
CA GLY A 247 -45.04 6.75 -26.18
C GLY A 247 -46.44 7.25 -25.84
N GLY A 248 -47.31 7.49 -26.82
CA GLY A 248 -48.72 7.77 -26.54
C GLY A 248 -49.59 6.52 -26.68
N GLN A 249 -50.32 6.12 -25.62
CA GLN A 249 -51.80 5.95 -25.70
C GLN A 249 -52.48 5.56 -24.36
N ASN A 250 -53.55 6.32 -24.05
CA ASN A 250 -54.83 5.89 -23.50
C ASN A 250 -54.90 4.79 -22.40
N LEU A 251 -55.19 5.23 -21.16
CA LEU A 251 -56.09 4.51 -20.27
C LEU A 251 -57.18 5.41 -19.69
N SER A 252 -58.22 5.63 -20.51
CA SER A 252 -59.50 6.14 -20.03
C SER A 252 -60.23 5.04 -19.24
N LYS A 253 -60.25 5.13 -17.90
CA LYS A 253 -61.25 4.47 -17.06
C LYS A 253 -61.73 5.41 -15.96
N SER A 254 -62.89 6.02 -16.21
CA SER A 254 -63.62 6.77 -15.20
C SER A 254 -64.06 5.83 -14.07
N LYS A 255 -63.63 6.12 -12.84
CA LYS A 255 -64.24 5.56 -11.63
C LYS A 255 -64.87 6.71 -10.86
N LYS A 256 -66.20 6.77 -10.86
CA LYS A 256 -66.96 7.67 -9.98
C LYS A 256 -66.60 7.35 -8.53
N LEU A 257 -66.14 8.32 -7.77
CA LEU A 257 -66.20 8.29 -6.32
C LEU A 257 -66.73 9.64 -5.84
N SER A 258 -67.94 9.63 -5.28
CA SER A 258 -68.60 10.79 -4.68
C SER A 258 -68.12 10.97 -3.25
N LEU A 259 -67.70 12.18 -2.86
CA LEU A 259 -67.63 12.60 -1.46
C LEU A 259 -68.08 14.08 -1.32
N PRO A 260 -68.48 14.51 -0.10
CA PRO A 260 -69.57 15.47 0.08
C PRO A 260 -69.13 16.94 0.20
N SER A 261 -70.12 17.83 0.11
CA SER A 261 -69.98 19.27 0.33
C SER A 261 -70.01 19.63 1.83
N LEU A 262 -69.07 20.50 2.25
CA LEU A 262 -69.10 21.38 3.44
C LEU A 262 -68.05 22.50 3.19
N PRO A 263 -68.10 23.65 3.89
CA PRO A 263 -68.24 24.91 3.17
C PRO A 263 -67.01 25.82 3.24
N ILE A 264 -66.91 26.69 2.24
CA ILE A 264 -65.92 27.74 2.14
C ILE A 264 -66.26 28.86 3.13
N LEU A 265 -65.32 29.21 4.02
CA LEU A 265 -65.31 30.53 4.66
C LEU A 265 -64.48 31.50 3.81
N LEU A 266 -65.09 32.64 3.50
CA LEU A 266 -64.57 33.67 2.62
C LEU A 266 -63.60 34.62 3.33
N ALA A 267 -62.45 34.86 2.70
CA ALA A 267 -61.77 36.15 2.62
C ALA A 267 -60.79 36.06 1.43
N GLY A 268 -60.90 36.79 0.32
CA GLY A 268 -61.75 37.93 -0.01
C GLY A 268 -60.88 39.01 -0.65
N VAL A 269 -61.02 39.25 -1.96
CA VAL A 269 -60.65 40.49 -2.67
C VAL A 269 -61.15 40.39 -4.13
N LEU A 270 -61.90 41.42 -4.55
CA LEU A 270 -62.28 41.82 -5.91
C LEU A 270 -62.86 40.75 -6.86
N GLY A 271 -64.19 40.81 -7.04
CA GLY A 271 -64.90 40.01 -8.02
C GLY A 271 -65.02 40.71 -9.38
N VAL A 272 -64.79 39.95 -10.46
CA VAL A 272 -65.31 40.25 -11.79
C VAL A 272 -66.51 39.31 -12.02
N THR A 273 -67.72 39.84 -11.93
CA THR A 273 -68.95 39.08 -12.18
C THR A 273 -69.14 38.82 -13.66
N VAL A 274 -68.78 37.62 -14.12
CA VAL A 274 -69.04 37.16 -15.49
C VAL A 274 -70.48 36.68 -15.61
N ILE A 275 -71.33 37.49 -16.24
CA ILE A 275 -72.70 37.14 -16.59
C ILE A 275 -72.66 36.25 -17.83
N PHE A 276 -72.94 34.95 -17.67
CA PHE A 276 -73.23 34.06 -18.79
C PHE A 276 -74.75 34.01 -19.05
N GLY A 277 -75.16 34.47 -20.24
CA GLY A 277 -76.51 34.25 -20.78
C GLY A 277 -76.41 33.44 -22.07
N GLY A 278 -76.92 32.21 -22.08
CA GLY A 278 -76.95 31.38 -23.28
C GLY A 278 -78.19 31.64 -24.15
N GLY A 279 -78.07 31.42 -25.47
CA GLY A 279 -79.25 31.15 -26.31
C GLY A 279 -79.70 32.22 -27.32
N ALA A 280 -78.80 32.83 -28.10
CA ALA A 280 -79.16 33.41 -29.41
C ALA A 280 -77.94 33.42 -30.35
N PHE A 281 -78.04 32.78 -31.52
CA PHE A 281 -76.91 32.59 -32.43
C PHE A 281 -76.81 33.69 -33.51
N PHE A 282 -75.61 34.24 -33.65
CA PHE A 282 -74.98 34.87 -34.83
C PHE A 282 -75.15 36.34 -35.25
N LEU A 283 -76.07 37.18 -34.77
CA LEU A 283 -76.10 38.61 -35.18
C LEU A 283 -76.05 39.67 -34.06
N ASN A 284 -75.82 39.27 -32.80
CA ASN A 284 -75.78 40.21 -31.67
C ASN A 284 -74.44 40.17 -30.89
N ARG A 285 -73.31 39.99 -31.59
CA ARG A 285 -71.97 40.00 -30.96
C ARG A 285 -71.54 41.45 -30.68
N ALA A 286 -71.16 41.73 -29.44
CA ALA A 286 -70.91 43.09 -28.93
C ALA A 286 -69.80 43.87 -29.68
N CYS A 287 -68.82 43.16 -30.25
CA CYS A 287 -67.63 43.75 -30.89
C CYS A 287 -67.81 44.19 -32.36
N VAL A 288 -69.03 44.56 -32.77
CA VAL A 288 -69.34 45.01 -34.16
C VAL A 288 -69.92 46.43 -34.21
N ILE A 289 -70.83 46.77 -33.29
CA ILE A 289 -71.56 48.05 -33.27
C ILE A 289 -71.56 48.69 -31.86
N GLY A 290 -70.86 48.09 -30.88
CA GLY A 290 -70.82 48.59 -29.49
C GLY A 290 -69.49 48.36 -28.77
N GLU A 291 -69.51 48.51 -27.45
CA GLU A 291 -68.36 48.26 -26.58
C GLU A 291 -68.03 46.75 -26.55
N CYS A 292 -66.79 46.42 -26.92
CA CYS A 292 -66.29 45.04 -26.94
C CYS A 292 -65.82 44.65 -25.54
N LYS A 293 -66.74 44.12 -24.72
CA LYS A 293 -66.51 43.81 -23.31
C LYS A 293 -65.34 42.86 -23.09
N GLU A 294 -65.15 41.90 -23.99
CA GLU A 294 -64.06 40.93 -24.00
C GLU A 294 -62.69 41.63 -24.12
N LEU A 295 -62.58 42.62 -25.01
CA LEU A 295 -61.37 43.43 -25.20
C LEU A 295 -61.13 44.34 -23.99
N GLN A 296 -62.17 44.95 -23.43
CA GLN A 296 -62.09 45.82 -22.25
C GLN A 296 -61.61 45.05 -21.00
N VAL A 297 -62.11 43.83 -20.80
CA VAL A 297 -61.65 42.93 -19.72
C VAL A 297 -60.19 42.54 -19.92
N ALA A 298 -59.77 42.25 -21.16
CA ALA A 298 -58.38 41.96 -21.49
C ALA A 298 -57.44 43.16 -21.24
N GLU A 299 -57.84 44.37 -21.64
CA GLU A 299 -57.07 45.61 -21.41
C GLU A 299 -56.96 45.94 -19.91
N GLN A 300 -58.05 45.81 -19.15
CA GLN A 300 -58.01 45.95 -17.68
C GLN A 300 -57.06 44.92 -17.07
N PHE A 301 -57.22 43.64 -17.40
CA PHE A 301 -56.41 42.57 -16.86
C PHE A 301 -54.91 42.75 -17.16
N LYS A 302 -54.55 43.20 -18.37
CA LYS A 302 -53.16 43.56 -18.72
C LYS A 302 -52.51 44.55 -17.74
N SER A 303 -53.28 45.46 -17.15
CA SER A 303 -52.79 46.40 -16.13
C SER A 303 -52.68 45.79 -14.72
N GLU A 304 -53.48 44.75 -14.42
CA GLU A 304 -53.55 44.10 -13.10
C GLU A 304 -52.58 42.92 -12.97
N THR A 305 -52.35 42.15 -14.03
CA THR A 305 -51.48 40.95 -14.05
C THR A 305 -50.10 41.17 -13.44
N PRO A 306 -49.37 42.28 -13.68
CA PRO A 306 -48.06 42.50 -13.07
C PRO A 306 -48.13 42.57 -11.53
N GLN A 307 -49.25 43.05 -10.97
CA GLN A 307 -49.47 43.09 -9.52
C GLN A 307 -49.91 41.73 -8.97
N LEU A 308 -50.70 40.96 -9.73
CA LEU A 308 -51.07 39.59 -9.36
C LEU A 308 -49.82 38.69 -9.31
N ILE A 309 -48.96 38.76 -10.33
CA ILE A 309 -47.69 38.02 -10.38
C ILE A 309 -46.74 38.43 -9.26
N ARG A 310 -46.62 39.73 -8.94
CA ARG A 310 -45.79 40.21 -7.82
C ARG A 310 -46.30 39.76 -6.44
N LYS A 311 -47.60 39.52 -6.31
CA LYS A 311 -48.22 39.02 -5.07
C LYS A 311 -48.12 37.50 -4.95
N ALA A 312 -48.11 36.77 -6.06
CA ALA A 312 -48.01 35.33 -6.10
C ALA A 312 -46.67 34.84 -5.52
N LYS A 313 -46.72 34.15 -4.38
CA LYS A 313 -45.59 33.54 -3.69
C LYS A 313 -45.57 32.02 -3.79
N SER A 314 -46.69 31.40 -4.16
CA SER A 314 -46.83 29.94 -4.30
C SER A 314 -47.05 29.50 -5.76
N PRO A 315 -46.70 28.25 -6.11
CA PRO A 315 -47.08 27.66 -7.40
C PRO A 315 -48.60 27.70 -7.64
N GLN A 316 -49.40 27.53 -6.60
CA GLN A 316 -50.86 27.52 -6.66
C GLN A 316 -51.43 28.90 -7.03
N GLU A 317 -50.87 29.98 -6.49
CA GLU A 317 -51.25 31.35 -6.86
C GLU A 317 -50.88 31.66 -8.32
N LEU A 318 -49.71 31.21 -8.79
CA LEU A 318 -49.32 31.34 -10.20
C LEU A 318 -50.23 30.52 -11.14
N ILE A 319 -50.64 29.31 -10.75
CA ILE A 319 -51.60 28.50 -11.51
C ILE A 319 -52.95 29.23 -11.63
N ALA A 320 -53.41 29.90 -10.59
CA ALA A 320 -54.65 30.69 -10.65
C ALA A 320 -54.54 31.86 -11.64
N VAL A 321 -53.40 32.57 -11.67
CA VAL A 321 -53.12 33.61 -12.69
C VAL A 321 -53.02 33.01 -14.09
N GLN A 322 -52.40 31.84 -14.25
CA GLN A 322 -52.33 31.12 -15.53
C GLN A 322 -53.74 30.79 -16.05
N GLN A 323 -54.61 30.23 -15.20
CA GLN A 323 -55.99 29.89 -15.57
C GLN A 323 -56.83 31.12 -15.96
N GLN A 324 -56.57 32.29 -15.36
CA GLN A 324 -57.21 33.55 -15.75
C GLN A 324 -56.72 34.04 -17.12
N LEU A 325 -55.40 33.97 -17.40
CA LEU A 325 -54.84 34.24 -18.73
C LEU A 325 -55.43 33.31 -19.80
N ASP A 326 -55.41 32.00 -19.55
CA ASP A 326 -55.89 30.98 -20.50
C ASP A 326 -57.38 31.17 -20.81
N LYS A 327 -58.19 31.59 -19.82
CA LYS A 327 -59.60 31.96 -20.03
C LYS A 327 -59.74 33.23 -20.88
N ILE A 328 -58.99 34.29 -20.60
CA ILE A 328 -59.07 35.55 -21.35
C ILE A 328 -58.61 35.35 -22.80
N ILE A 329 -57.60 34.51 -23.04
CA ILE A 329 -57.19 34.07 -24.38
C ILE A 329 -58.34 33.35 -25.09
N ALA A 330 -59.04 32.44 -24.42
CA ALA A 330 -60.20 31.76 -25.00
C ALA A 330 -61.34 32.74 -25.35
N ASP A 331 -61.64 33.70 -24.47
CA ASP A 331 -62.66 34.73 -24.69
C ASP A 331 -62.29 35.68 -25.86
N LEU A 332 -61.01 36.10 -25.97
CA LEU A 332 -60.51 36.92 -27.08
C LEU A 332 -60.57 36.19 -28.44
N ASN A 333 -60.27 34.90 -28.48
CA ASN A 333 -60.33 34.08 -29.69
C ASN A 333 -61.76 33.90 -30.25
N VAL A 334 -62.80 34.29 -29.51
CA VAL A 334 -64.19 34.34 -30.01
C VAL A 334 -64.37 35.51 -31.00
N ILE A 335 -63.53 36.55 -30.97
CA ILE A 335 -63.64 37.72 -31.84
C ILE A 335 -63.31 37.30 -33.30
N PRO A 336 -64.23 37.49 -34.27
CA PRO A 336 -64.05 37.00 -35.63
C PRO A 336 -63.15 37.92 -36.46
N GLN A 337 -62.48 37.35 -37.48
CA GLN A 337 -61.48 38.03 -38.31
C GLN A 337 -61.98 39.29 -39.03
N TRP A 338 -63.29 39.39 -39.29
CA TRP A 338 -63.94 40.54 -39.93
C TRP A 338 -64.27 41.69 -38.96
N SER A 339 -64.09 41.52 -37.65
CA SER A 339 -64.28 42.61 -36.67
C SER A 339 -63.11 43.60 -36.75
N PRO A 340 -63.36 44.92 -36.69
CA PRO A 340 -62.29 45.93 -36.58
C PRO A 340 -61.50 45.83 -35.26
N ARG A 341 -61.95 45.01 -34.28
CA ARG A 341 -61.24 44.71 -33.03
C ARG A 341 -60.36 43.46 -33.09
N TYR A 342 -60.35 42.73 -34.22
CA TYR A 342 -59.61 41.48 -34.35
C TYR A 342 -58.08 41.64 -34.20
N GLN A 343 -57.48 42.67 -34.81
CA GLN A 343 -56.03 42.88 -34.72
C GLN A 343 -55.56 43.19 -33.28
N PRO A 344 -56.16 44.16 -32.55
CA PRO A 344 -55.86 44.35 -31.12
C PRO A 344 -56.09 43.11 -30.25
N ALA A 345 -57.16 42.35 -30.52
CA ALA A 345 -57.42 41.10 -29.80
C ALA A 345 -56.32 40.06 -30.05
N GLN A 346 -55.85 39.92 -31.29
CA GLN A 346 -54.80 38.98 -31.66
C GLN A 346 -53.44 39.36 -31.04
N GLU A 347 -53.09 40.65 -31.00
CA GLU A 347 -51.89 41.13 -30.31
C GLU A 347 -51.91 40.81 -28.81
N LEU A 348 -53.06 41.01 -28.15
CA LEU A 348 -53.26 40.66 -26.74
C LEU A 348 -53.20 39.14 -26.52
N THR A 349 -53.84 38.34 -27.40
CA THR A 349 -53.77 36.87 -27.37
C THR A 349 -52.32 36.38 -27.45
N LEU A 350 -51.50 36.93 -28.37
CA LEU A 350 -50.08 36.56 -28.49
C LEU A 350 -49.29 36.93 -27.23
N SER A 351 -49.49 38.15 -26.71
CA SER A 351 -48.84 38.62 -25.48
C SER A 351 -49.21 37.78 -24.26
N PHE A 352 -50.47 37.43 -24.09
CA PHE A 352 -50.95 36.61 -22.97
C PHE A 352 -50.54 35.14 -23.13
N SER A 353 -50.46 34.61 -24.36
CA SER A 353 -49.99 33.25 -24.62
C SER A 353 -48.50 33.09 -24.26
N ASP A 354 -47.65 34.07 -24.61
CA ASP A 354 -46.25 34.11 -24.17
C ASP A 354 -46.14 34.21 -22.64
N GLN A 355 -46.94 35.08 -22.01
CA GLN A 355 -46.97 35.23 -20.56
C GLN A 355 -47.44 33.95 -19.84
N SER A 356 -48.52 33.30 -20.31
CA SER A 356 -49.01 32.02 -19.78
C SER A 356 -47.97 30.91 -19.93
N THR A 357 -47.30 30.84 -21.09
CA THR A 357 -46.20 29.88 -21.33
C THR A 357 -45.05 30.06 -20.34
N LYS A 358 -44.62 31.31 -20.09
CA LYS A 358 -43.57 31.62 -19.10
C LYS A 358 -44.01 31.36 -17.67
N ILE A 359 -45.27 31.64 -17.31
CA ILE A 359 -45.82 31.25 -16.01
C ILE A 359 -45.80 29.72 -15.86
N ASN A 360 -46.19 28.96 -16.89
CA ASN A 360 -46.15 27.51 -16.85
C ASN A 360 -44.73 26.96 -16.67
N GLN A 361 -43.73 27.58 -17.30
CA GLN A 361 -42.31 27.26 -17.08
C GLN A 361 -41.90 27.49 -15.62
N VAL A 362 -42.26 28.65 -15.01
CA VAL A 362 -41.99 28.92 -13.58
C VAL A 362 -42.73 27.94 -12.66
N VAL A 363 -44.00 27.64 -12.93
CA VAL A 363 -44.79 26.68 -12.13
C VAL A 363 -44.13 25.31 -12.14
N LYS A 364 -43.75 24.80 -13.31
CA LYS A 364 -42.99 23.53 -13.45
C LYS A 364 -41.65 23.59 -12.71
N ALA A 365 -40.96 24.72 -12.75
CA ALA A 365 -39.69 24.94 -12.05
C ALA A 365 -39.84 24.80 -10.52
N LEU A 366 -40.83 25.50 -9.96
CA LEU A 366 -41.12 25.48 -8.52
C LEU A 366 -41.63 24.10 -8.06
N GLN A 367 -42.41 23.41 -8.90
CA GLN A 367 -42.85 22.03 -8.63
C GLN A 367 -41.66 21.07 -8.61
N ALA A 368 -40.76 21.12 -9.60
CA ALA A 368 -39.56 20.29 -9.64
C ALA A 368 -38.65 20.55 -8.42
N ALA A 369 -38.48 21.81 -8.01
CA ALA A 369 -37.78 22.16 -6.78
C ALA A 369 -38.47 21.57 -5.53
N SER A 370 -39.79 21.68 -5.40
CA SER A 370 -40.51 21.12 -4.24
C SER A 370 -40.35 19.60 -4.13
N ALA A 371 -40.32 18.88 -5.26
CA ALA A 371 -40.04 17.45 -5.30
C ALA A 371 -38.58 17.13 -4.96
N ALA A 372 -37.63 17.97 -5.38
CA ALA A 372 -36.22 17.84 -5.00
C ALA A 372 -36.00 18.09 -3.50
N GLU A 373 -36.65 19.11 -2.93
CA GLU A 373 -36.62 19.41 -1.49
C GLU A 373 -37.22 18.26 -0.67
N GLN A 374 -38.39 17.74 -1.08
CA GLN A 374 -39.00 16.59 -0.42
C GLN A 374 -38.08 15.37 -0.42
N LYS A 375 -37.47 15.02 -1.57
CA LYS A 375 -36.52 13.90 -1.64
C LYS A 375 -35.25 14.15 -0.83
N THR A 376 -34.82 15.41 -0.67
CA THR A 376 -33.62 15.73 0.11
C THR A 376 -33.83 15.60 1.63
N GLN A 377 -35.07 15.46 2.11
CA GLN A 377 -35.37 15.27 3.54
C GLN A 377 -34.86 13.93 4.10
N THR A 378 -34.71 12.91 3.27
CA THR A 378 -34.11 11.63 3.67
C THR A 378 -32.65 11.53 3.21
N PRO A 379 -31.78 10.83 3.95
CA PRO A 379 -30.51 10.35 3.42
C PRO A 379 -30.75 9.60 2.10
N ALA A 380 -29.84 9.74 1.14
CA ALA A 380 -29.93 8.99 -0.11
C ALA A 380 -29.59 7.51 0.15
N THR A 381 -30.34 6.60 -0.44
CA THR A 381 -30.13 5.15 -0.31
C THR A 381 -29.34 4.57 -1.48
N SER A 382 -29.23 5.29 -2.60
CA SER A 382 -28.44 4.88 -3.76
C SER A 382 -27.90 6.06 -4.56
N LEU A 383 -26.92 5.75 -5.42
CA LEU A 383 -26.31 6.72 -6.32
C LEU A 383 -27.27 7.21 -7.41
N ASP A 384 -28.17 6.34 -7.88
CA ASP A 384 -29.23 6.72 -8.83
C ASP A 384 -30.31 7.60 -8.20
N GLU A 385 -30.51 7.49 -6.88
CA GLU A 385 -31.34 8.44 -6.14
C GLU A 385 -30.69 9.83 -6.11
N LEU A 386 -29.37 9.94 -5.88
CA LEU A 386 -28.64 11.21 -5.97
C LEU A 386 -28.69 11.80 -7.39
N ARG A 387 -28.53 10.99 -8.43
CA ARG A 387 -28.72 11.41 -9.83
C ARG A 387 -30.15 11.91 -10.09
N SER A 388 -31.15 11.24 -9.53
CA SER A 388 -32.56 11.66 -9.61
C SER A 388 -32.81 13.01 -8.90
N ARG A 389 -32.19 13.23 -7.73
CA ARG A 389 -32.24 14.53 -7.02
C ARG A 389 -31.54 15.63 -7.83
N GLN A 390 -30.39 15.35 -8.43
CA GLN A 390 -29.66 16.27 -9.33
C GLN A 390 -30.50 16.66 -10.55
N ALA A 391 -31.18 15.71 -11.18
CA ALA A 391 -32.05 15.94 -12.34
C ALA A 391 -33.21 16.89 -12.00
N LEU A 392 -33.89 16.68 -10.87
CA LEU A 392 -34.97 17.57 -10.40
C LEU A 392 -34.46 19.00 -10.14
N TRP A 393 -33.27 19.15 -9.55
CA TRP A 393 -32.67 20.48 -9.35
C TRP A 393 -32.34 21.18 -10.68
N ARG A 394 -31.77 20.47 -11.66
CA ARG A 394 -31.56 21.03 -13.01
C ARG A 394 -32.88 21.43 -13.68
N GLN A 395 -33.89 20.57 -13.61
CA GLN A 395 -35.25 20.83 -14.12
C GLN A 395 -35.89 22.07 -13.48
N ALA A 396 -35.57 22.36 -12.21
CA ALA A 396 -36.01 23.58 -11.52
C ALA A 396 -35.21 24.84 -11.91
N ILE A 397 -33.96 24.70 -12.31
CA ILE A 397 -33.05 25.84 -12.56
C ILE A 397 -33.18 26.35 -14.00
N THR A 398 -33.07 25.47 -15.00
CA THR A 398 -33.10 25.84 -16.43
C THR A 398 -34.25 26.78 -16.85
N PRO A 399 -35.52 26.54 -16.49
CA PRO A 399 -36.63 27.45 -16.82
C PRO A 399 -36.64 28.78 -16.04
N LEU A 400 -35.89 28.90 -14.94
CA LEU A 400 -35.76 30.18 -14.21
C LEU A 400 -34.62 31.03 -14.78
N GLU A 401 -33.54 30.41 -15.25
CA GLU A 401 -32.41 31.09 -15.87
C GLU A 401 -32.74 31.70 -17.24
N SER A 402 -33.76 31.21 -17.94
CA SER A 402 -34.26 31.80 -19.19
C SER A 402 -34.99 33.14 -19.00
N ILE A 403 -35.43 33.45 -17.77
CA ILE A 403 -36.23 34.63 -17.45
C ILE A 403 -35.30 35.81 -17.13
N LYS A 404 -35.17 36.71 -18.10
CA LYS A 404 -34.25 37.86 -18.04
C LYS A 404 -34.69 38.94 -17.02
N PRO A 405 -33.75 39.73 -16.49
CA PRO A 405 -34.05 40.95 -15.75
C PRO A 405 -35.02 41.85 -16.52
N GLY A 406 -35.97 42.46 -15.81
CA GLY A 406 -37.04 43.27 -16.38
C GLY A 406 -38.35 42.52 -16.66
N HIS A 407 -38.34 41.19 -16.70
CA HIS A 407 -39.57 40.40 -16.79
C HIS A 407 -40.34 40.41 -15.46
N GLU A 408 -41.69 40.36 -15.51
CA GLU A 408 -42.54 40.42 -14.31
C GLU A 408 -42.28 39.27 -13.32
N LEU A 409 -42.00 38.08 -13.85
CA LEU A 409 -41.64 36.88 -13.06
C LEU A 409 -40.23 36.94 -12.44
N TYR A 410 -39.38 37.92 -12.79
CA TYR A 410 -37.98 37.97 -12.35
C TYR A 410 -37.83 38.11 -10.82
N GLY A 411 -38.84 38.66 -10.13
CA GLY A 411 -38.86 38.68 -8.67
C GLY A 411 -38.82 37.29 -8.03
N LEU A 412 -39.50 36.31 -8.64
CA LEU A 412 -39.50 34.92 -8.19
C LEU A 412 -38.19 34.20 -8.52
N VAL A 413 -37.60 34.51 -9.68
CA VAL A 413 -36.25 34.03 -10.05
C VAL A 413 -35.24 34.47 -9.01
N ARG A 414 -35.19 35.78 -8.71
CA ARG A 414 -34.28 36.36 -7.71
C ARG A 414 -34.47 35.77 -6.30
N ALA A 415 -35.70 35.41 -5.92
CA ALA A 415 -36.00 34.83 -4.62
C ALA A 415 -35.56 33.36 -4.48
N ASN A 416 -35.65 32.56 -5.56
CA ASN A 416 -35.50 31.10 -5.48
C ASN A 416 -34.19 30.57 -6.08
N LEU A 417 -33.71 31.16 -7.19
CA LEU A 417 -32.58 30.63 -7.97
C LEU A 417 -31.30 30.42 -7.14
N PRO A 418 -30.88 31.34 -6.23
CA PRO A 418 -29.67 31.12 -5.41
C PRO A 418 -29.76 29.88 -4.50
N LYS A 419 -30.93 29.61 -3.92
CA LYS A 419 -31.16 28.41 -3.08
C LYS A 419 -31.05 27.14 -3.92
N TYR A 420 -31.65 27.14 -5.11
CA TYR A 420 -31.66 25.98 -6.00
C TYR A 420 -30.26 25.67 -6.54
N GLN A 421 -29.50 26.69 -6.95
CA GLN A 421 -28.11 26.55 -7.38
C GLN A 421 -27.21 26.01 -6.24
N SER A 422 -27.39 26.51 -5.01
CA SER A 422 -26.66 26.00 -3.84
C SER A 422 -26.98 24.52 -3.54
N ASN A 423 -28.27 24.13 -3.60
CA ASN A 423 -28.68 22.74 -3.42
C ASN A 423 -28.14 21.82 -4.53
N LEU A 424 -28.14 22.27 -5.79
CA LEU A 424 -27.53 21.53 -6.90
C LEU A 424 -26.01 21.34 -6.67
N GLN A 425 -25.31 22.39 -6.22
CA GLN A 425 -23.88 22.29 -5.91
C GLN A 425 -23.60 21.30 -4.77
N ALA A 426 -24.44 21.29 -3.71
CA ALA A 426 -24.33 20.33 -2.61
C ALA A 426 -24.53 18.88 -3.08
N ILE A 427 -25.57 18.62 -3.88
CA ILE A 427 -25.83 17.29 -4.47
C ILE A 427 -24.69 16.86 -5.41
N ASN A 428 -24.15 17.78 -6.24
CA ASN A 428 -23.01 17.48 -7.10
C ASN A 428 -21.77 17.07 -6.29
N LYS A 429 -21.46 17.79 -5.19
CA LYS A 429 -20.36 17.43 -4.29
C LYS A 429 -20.57 16.06 -3.64
N GLN A 430 -21.79 15.78 -3.18
CA GLN A 430 -22.14 14.49 -2.60
C GLN A 430 -21.99 13.35 -3.61
N LEU A 431 -22.49 13.54 -4.85
CA LEU A 431 -22.41 12.56 -5.92
C LEU A 431 -20.96 12.22 -6.30
N LEU A 432 -20.08 13.23 -6.41
CA LEU A 432 -18.64 13.00 -6.64
C LEU A 432 -17.97 12.21 -5.50
N SER A 433 -18.31 12.49 -4.24
CA SER A 433 -17.80 11.70 -3.13
C SER A 433 -18.36 10.27 -3.15
N GLU A 434 -19.62 10.09 -3.50
CA GLU A 434 -20.27 8.78 -3.52
C GLU A 434 -19.72 7.89 -4.65
N GLU A 435 -19.46 8.45 -5.84
CA GLU A 435 -18.76 7.76 -6.93
C GLU A 435 -17.34 7.33 -6.51
N SER A 436 -16.65 8.13 -5.70
CA SER A 436 -15.34 7.76 -5.13
C SER A 436 -15.44 6.61 -4.12
N TRP A 437 -16.43 6.61 -3.22
CA TRP A 437 -16.65 5.54 -2.25
C TRP A 437 -17.08 4.22 -2.89
N GLN A 438 -17.98 4.29 -3.88
CA GLN A 438 -18.39 3.13 -4.68
C GLN A 438 -17.20 2.55 -5.46
N LYS A 439 -16.32 3.40 -6.04
CA LYS A 439 -15.08 2.94 -6.66
C LYS A 439 -14.15 2.25 -5.66
N LYS A 440 -13.93 2.83 -4.47
CA LYS A 440 -13.13 2.19 -3.40
C LYS A 440 -13.68 0.83 -3.01
N LEU A 441 -15.00 0.72 -2.81
CA LEU A 441 -15.66 -0.53 -2.46
C LEU A 441 -15.47 -1.61 -3.55
N ALA A 442 -15.62 -1.24 -4.83
CA ALA A 442 -15.37 -2.13 -5.95
C ALA A 442 -13.89 -2.56 -6.03
N THR A 443 -12.94 -1.63 -5.87
CA THR A 443 -11.51 -1.93 -5.81
C THR A 443 -11.19 -2.87 -4.66
N ALA A 444 -11.70 -2.62 -3.45
CA ALA A 444 -11.47 -3.47 -2.28
C ALA A 444 -11.98 -4.91 -2.48
N LYS A 445 -13.12 -5.11 -3.15
CA LYS A 445 -13.60 -6.45 -3.54
C LYS A 445 -12.61 -7.15 -4.50
N THR A 446 -12.20 -6.48 -5.58
CA THR A 446 -11.23 -7.03 -6.54
C THR A 446 -9.87 -7.35 -5.92
N VAL A 447 -9.40 -6.51 -4.99
CA VAL A 447 -8.15 -6.74 -4.25
C VAL A 447 -8.32 -7.88 -3.24
N ALA A 448 -9.50 -8.06 -2.62
CA ALA A 448 -9.80 -9.20 -1.76
C ALA A 448 -9.83 -10.55 -2.50
N ASP A 449 -10.32 -10.58 -3.75
CA ASP A 449 -10.23 -11.76 -4.62
C ASP A 449 -8.77 -12.11 -4.93
N SER A 450 -7.94 -11.10 -5.21
CA SER A 450 -6.50 -11.24 -5.42
C SER A 450 -5.79 -11.74 -4.16
N ALA A 451 -6.13 -11.19 -2.98
CA ALA A 451 -5.62 -11.62 -1.68
C ALA A 451 -5.97 -13.08 -1.39
N SER A 452 -7.21 -13.48 -1.65
CA SER A 452 -7.71 -14.86 -1.47
C SER A 452 -6.98 -15.85 -2.38
N LYS A 453 -6.76 -15.50 -3.66
CA LYS A 453 -5.98 -16.31 -4.61
C LYS A 453 -4.51 -16.45 -4.17
N ARG A 454 -3.86 -15.34 -3.79
CA ARG A 454 -2.47 -15.35 -3.28
C ARG A 454 -2.35 -16.21 -2.02
N GLN A 455 -3.30 -16.09 -1.10
CA GLN A 455 -3.36 -16.88 0.14
C GLN A 455 -3.44 -18.39 -0.12
N ALA A 456 -4.19 -18.82 -1.14
CA ALA A 456 -4.27 -20.24 -1.52
C ALA A 456 -2.95 -20.79 -2.12
N THR A 457 -2.08 -19.92 -2.64
CA THR A 457 -0.81 -20.31 -3.29
C THR A 457 0.45 -20.01 -2.47
N ALA A 458 0.34 -19.28 -1.36
CA ALA A 458 1.48 -18.78 -0.58
C ALA A 458 2.26 -19.92 0.11
N LYS A 459 3.58 -19.95 -0.09
CA LYS A 459 4.47 -21.01 0.44
C LYS A 459 5.68 -20.49 1.21
N SER A 460 5.99 -19.20 1.12
CA SER A 460 7.16 -18.58 1.75
C SER A 460 6.79 -17.37 2.62
N ALA A 461 7.73 -16.93 3.47
CA ALA A 461 7.60 -15.71 4.25
C ALA A 461 7.26 -14.47 3.40
N ASN A 462 7.87 -14.34 2.21
CA ASN A 462 7.62 -13.23 1.28
C ASN A 462 6.19 -13.28 0.72
N ASP A 463 5.70 -14.48 0.35
CA ASP A 463 4.32 -14.66 -0.11
C ASP A 463 3.32 -14.25 0.97
N TRP A 464 3.51 -14.75 2.20
CA TRP A 464 2.64 -14.44 3.33
C TRP A 464 2.68 -12.98 3.74
N GLN A 465 3.85 -12.33 3.64
CA GLN A 465 3.97 -10.88 3.84
C GLN A 465 3.21 -10.09 2.76
N ARG A 466 3.25 -10.53 1.49
CA ARG A 466 2.43 -9.94 0.41
C ARG A 466 0.92 -10.17 0.64
N VAL A 467 0.51 -11.36 1.08
CA VAL A 467 -0.88 -11.67 1.44
C VAL A 467 -1.35 -10.77 2.60
N ARG A 468 -0.53 -10.63 3.65
CA ARG A 468 -0.77 -9.71 4.77
C ARG A 468 -0.99 -8.28 4.30
N PHE A 469 -0.11 -7.74 3.45
CA PHE A 469 -0.26 -6.38 2.92
C PHE A 469 -1.50 -6.24 2.02
N THR A 470 -1.79 -7.22 1.17
CA THR A 470 -2.98 -7.17 0.29
C THR A 470 -4.28 -7.16 1.12
N TRP A 471 -4.38 -7.96 2.18
CA TRP A 471 -5.52 -7.90 3.11
C TRP A 471 -5.57 -6.61 3.93
N GLN A 472 -4.42 -6.03 4.27
CA GLN A 472 -4.34 -4.76 5.00
C GLN A 472 -4.91 -3.60 4.18
N GLU A 473 -4.57 -3.55 2.88
CA GLU A 473 -5.09 -2.58 1.91
C GLU A 473 -6.63 -2.66 1.84
N VAL A 474 -7.18 -3.87 1.62
CA VAL A 474 -8.63 -4.12 1.59
C VAL A 474 -9.33 -3.61 2.86
N VAL A 475 -8.83 -3.99 4.05
CA VAL A 475 -9.44 -3.59 5.32
C VAL A 475 -9.34 -2.08 5.54
N ASN A 476 -8.23 -1.44 5.14
CA ASN A 476 -8.06 0.01 5.24
C ASN A 476 -8.99 0.77 4.30
N ASP A 477 -9.14 0.32 3.05
CA ASP A 477 -10.02 0.96 2.09
C ASP A 477 -11.49 0.87 2.52
N LEU A 478 -11.94 -0.30 2.97
CA LEU A 478 -13.29 -0.48 3.50
C LEU A 478 -13.54 0.37 4.75
N LYS A 479 -12.57 0.46 5.68
CA LYS A 479 -12.65 1.35 6.86
C LYS A 479 -12.65 2.84 6.51
N SER A 480 -12.13 3.22 5.35
CA SER A 480 -12.12 4.62 4.90
C SER A 480 -13.48 5.10 4.37
N ILE A 481 -14.44 4.19 4.13
CA ILE A 481 -15.77 4.53 3.62
C ILE A 481 -16.64 5.08 4.77
N PRO A 482 -17.05 6.37 4.72
CA PRO A 482 -17.74 7.03 5.83
C PRO A 482 -19.16 6.50 6.01
N SER A 483 -19.68 6.55 7.24
CA SER A 483 -21.05 6.10 7.57
C SER A 483 -22.18 6.86 6.88
N THR A 484 -21.88 8.00 6.25
CA THR A 484 -22.81 8.79 5.44
C THR A 484 -22.89 8.35 3.97
N SER A 485 -22.05 7.41 3.54
CA SER A 485 -22.03 6.90 2.17
C SER A 485 -23.02 5.75 1.98
N THR A 486 -23.63 5.65 0.81
CA THR A 486 -24.47 4.51 0.42
C THR A 486 -23.69 3.19 0.35
N ALA A 487 -22.36 3.27 0.15
CA ALA A 487 -21.44 2.13 0.17
C ALA A 487 -21.18 1.56 1.59
N HIS A 488 -21.56 2.26 2.67
CA HIS A 488 -21.10 1.92 4.01
C HIS A 488 -21.59 0.58 4.56
N GLU A 489 -22.89 0.24 4.42
CA GLU A 489 -23.41 -1.01 4.97
C GLU A 489 -22.81 -2.24 4.26
N GLU A 490 -22.55 -2.18 2.95
CA GLU A 490 -21.83 -3.26 2.27
C GLU A 490 -20.36 -3.32 2.72
N ALA A 491 -19.67 -2.18 2.85
CA ALA A 491 -18.29 -2.15 3.33
C ALA A 491 -18.15 -2.74 4.75
N LYS A 492 -19.10 -2.42 5.64
CA LYS A 492 -19.20 -2.94 7.00
C LYS A 492 -19.46 -4.46 7.02
N ASN A 493 -20.33 -4.96 6.15
CA ASN A 493 -20.57 -6.41 6.02
C ASN A 493 -19.33 -7.16 5.52
N LEU A 494 -18.59 -6.60 4.55
CA LEU A 494 -17.33 -7.18 4.06
C LEU A 494 -16.23 -7.17 5.12
N LEU A 495 -16.17 -6.13 5.98
CA LEU A 495 -15.19 -6.09 7.08
C LEU A 495 -15.34 -7.26 8.05
N VAL A 496 -16.58 -7.70 8.35
CA VAL A 496 -16.84 -8.88 9.19
C VAL A 496 -16.20 -10.15 8.60
N GLU A 497 -16.13 -10.28 7.27
CA GLU A 497 -15.50 -11.42 6.60
C GLU A 497 -13.97 -11.26 6.44
N TYR A 498 -13.50 -10.03 6.19
CA TYR A 498 -12.11 -9.78 5.77
C TYR A 498 -11.14 -9.47 6.92
N GLU A 499 -11.60 -8.92 8.05
CA GLU A 499 -10.75 -8.72 9.24
C GLU A 499 -10.19 -10.05 9.83
N PRO A 500 -10.96 -11.15 9.90
CA PRO A 500 -10.41 -12.47 10.26
C PRO A 500 -9.33 -12.94 9.28
N LYS A 501 -9.50 -12.71 7.97
CA LYS A 501 -8.51 -13.11 6.94
C LYS A 501 -7.20 -12.32 7.06
N LEU A 502 -7.28 -11.01 7.31
CA LEU A 502 -6.11 -10.18 7.65
C LEU A 502 -5.39 -10.70 8.91
N THR A 503 -6.15 -11.05 9.94
CA THR A 503 -5.58 -11.55 11.21
C THR A 503 -4.87 -12.89 11.00
N LEU A 504 -5.47 -13.82 10.26
CA LEU A 504 -4.84 -15.08 9.86
C LEU A 504 -3.56 -14.85 9.05
N ALA A 505 -3.61 -13.97 8.05
CA ALA A 505 -2.46 -13.63 7.21
C ALA A 505 -1.31 -13.00 8.00
N ARG A 506 -1.59 -12.11 8.96
CA ARG A 506 -0.59 -11.58 9.89
C ARG A 506 0.07 -12.68 10.71
N ASN A 507 -0.73 -13.55 11.33
CA ASN A 507 -0.21 -14.61 12.21
C ASN A 507 0.71 -15.58 11.45
N ILE A 508 0.33 -15.99 10.24
CA ILE A 508 1.17 -16.85 9.40
C ILE A 508 2.41 -16.09 8.93
N ALA A 509 2.28 -14.85 8.45
CA ALA A 509 3.42 -14.05 8.00
C ALA A 509 4.47 -13.85 9.12
N THR A 510 4.05 -13.48 10.33
CA THR A 510 4.96 -13.34 11.48
C THR A 510 5.70 -14.65 11.77
N ARG A 511 5.00 -15.78 11.72
CA ARG A 511 5.59 -17.11 11.96
C ARG A 511 6.57 -17.53 10.88
N GLU A 512 6.24 -17.33 9.61
CA GLU A 512 7.12 -17.65 8.48
C GLU A 512 8.35 -16.76 8.43
N ILE A 513 8.21 -15.45 8.71
CA ILE A 513 9.34 -14.51 8.83
C ILE A 513 10.25 -14.92 9.98
N ALA A 514 9.70 -15.26 11.15
CA ALA A 514 10.49 -15.77 12.27
C ALA A 514 11.23 -17.08 11.93
N ALA A 515 10.55 -18.02 11.28
CA ALA A 515 11.15 -19.29 10.84
C ALA A 515 12.30 -19.09 9.83
N ALA A 516 12.11 -18.19 8.85
CA ALA A 516 13.16 -17.82 7.90
C ALA A 516 14.36 -17.14 8.60
N ASN A 517 14.11 -16.23 9.54
CA ASN A 517 15.14 -15.55 10.31
C ASN A 517 15.93 -16.51 11.21
N TYR A 518 15.27 -17.45 11.88
CA TYR A 518 15.95 -18.49 12.66
C TYR A 518 16.74 -19.45 11.77
N TYR A 519 16.21 -19.81 10.59
CA TYR A 519 16.94 -20.66 9.64
C TYR A 519 18.25 -19.99 9.19
N GLN A 520 18.21 -18.70 8.84
CA GLN A 520 19.40 -17.93 8.47
C GLN A 520 20.39 -17.80 9.64
N GLN A 521 19.91 -17.52 10.85
CA GLN A 521 20.76 -17.47 12.05
C GLN A 521 21.45 -18.81 12.32
N ALA A 522 20.74 -19.94 12.24
CA ALA A 522 21.32 -21.27 12.42
C ALA A 522 22.45 -21.56 11.41
N VAL A 523 22.23 -21.21 10.13
CA VAL A 523 23.25 -21.34 9.06
C VAL A 523 24.44 -20.41 9.32
N ASN A 524 24.20 -19.18 9.76
CA ASN A 524 25.27 -18.21 10.07
C ASN A 524 26.13 -18.67 11.25
N PHE A 525 25.52 -19.15 12.34
CA PHE A 525 26.25 -19.73 13.47
C PHE A 525 27.07 -20.96 13.05
N ALA A 526 26.52 -21.85 12.21
CA ALA A 526 27.25 -22.99 11.67
C ALA A 526 28.46 -22.58 10.80
N ASN A 527 28.34 -21.50 10.03
CA ASN A 527 29.45 -20.97 9.24
C ASN A 527 30.51 -20.27 10.09
N GLN A 528 30.11 -19.52 11.13
CA GLN A 528 31.04 -18.97 12.13
C GLN A 528 31.81 -20.08 12.85
N ALA A 529 31.12 -21.16 13.25
CA ALA A 529 31.74 -22.30 13.91
C ALA A 529 32.88 -22.91 13.07
N LYS A 530 32.63 -23.17 11.78
CA LYS A 530 33.66 -23.64 10.83
C LYS A 530 34.87 -22.70 10.72
N VAL A 531 34.65 -21.39 10.75
CA VAL A 531 35.75 -20.39 10.74
C VAL A 531 36.55 -20.45 12.05
N TYR A 532 35.91 -20.66 13.20
CA TYR A 532 36.59 -20.86 14.48
C TYR A 532 37.39 -22.18 14.51
N GLU A 533 36.86 -23.27 13.94
CA GLU A 533 37.58 -24.54 13.78
C GLU A 533 38.86 -24.37 12.94
N GLN A 534 38.77 -23.68 11.79
CA GLN A 534 39.92 -23.35 10.94
C GLN A 534 41.00 -22.54 11.67
N LYS A 535 40.59 -21.70 12.63
CA LYS A 535 41.48 -20.90 13.49
C LYS A 535 41.94 -21.63 14.75
N ASN A 536 41.57 -22.90 14.96
CA ASN A 536 41.78 -23.67 16.19
C ASN A 536 41.18 -23.01 17.46
N GLN A 537 40.18 -22.13 17.31
CA GLN A 537 39.49 -21.45 18.40
C GLN A 537 38.33 -22.32 18.92
N TRP A 538 38.66 -23.52 19.40
CA TRP A 538 37.69 -24.59 19.68
C TRP A 538 36.57 -24.22 20.66
N GLN A 539 36.86 -23.40 21.67
CA GLN A 539 35.82 -22.91 22.61
C GLN A 539 34.77 -22.03 21.91
N ALA A 540 35.19 -21.16 20.98
CA ALA A 540 34.28 -20.35 20.18
C ALA A 540 33.52 -21.20 19.16
N ALA A 541 34.19 -22.18 18.53
CA ALA A 541 33.54 -23.15 17.63
C ALA A 541 32.42 -23.93 18.31
N VAL A 542 32.66 -24.44 19.53
CA VAL A 542 31.66 -25.16 20.33
C VAL A 542 30.47 -24.27 20.68
N ALA A 543 30.72 -23.02 21.10
CA ALA A 543 29.65 -22.06 21.39
C ALA A 543 28.81 -21.74 20.14
N SER A 544 29.43 -21.49 18.98
CA SER A 544 28.71 -21.24 17.73
C SER A 544 27.93 -22.48 17.25
N TRP A 545 28.49 -23.69 17.36
CA TRP A 545 27.77 -24.91 17.00
C TRP A 545 26.57 -25.19 17.92
N ASP A 546 26.69 -24.94 19.22
CA ASP A 546 25.57 -25.03 20.18
C ASP A 546 24.43 -24.07 19.79
N GLN A 547 24.76 -22.81 19.47
CA GLN A 547 23.77 -21.84 19.00
C GLN A 547 23.14 -22.24 17.67
N ALA A 548 23.91 -22.80 16.72
CA ALA A 548 23.37 -23.31 15.45
C ALA A 548 22.32 -24.41 15.69
N VAL A 549 22.61 -25.38 16.58
CA VAL A 549 21.71 -26.49 16.93
C VAL A 549 20.47 -25.99 17.70
N LYS A 550 20.65 -25.08 18.67
CA LYS A 550 19.55 -24.50 19.44
C LYS A 550 18.59 -23.70 18.55
N THR A 551 19.13 -22.84 17.69
CA THR A 551 18.36 -22.01 16.76
C THR A 551 17.58 -22.87 15.76
N ALA A 552 18.21 -23.90 15.18
CA ALA A 552 17.53 -24.83 14.27
C ALA A 552 16.35 -25.56 14.93
N LYS A 553 16.44 -25.88 16.24
CA LYS A 553 15.38 -26.51 17.03
C LYS A 553 14.23 -25.58 17.42
N GLN A 554 14.40 -24.26 17.34
CA GLN A 554 13.35 -23.27 17.66
C GLN A 554 12.39 -23.01 16.50
N ILE A 555 12.67 -23.54 15.31
CA ILE A 555 11.83 -23.34 14.12
C ILE A 555 10.56 -24.19 14.23
N SER A 556 9.40 -23.52 14.12
CA SER A 556 8.09 -24.14 14.36
C SER A 556 7.70 -25.16 13.28
N GLN A 557 7.01 -26.23 13.68
CA GLN A 557 6.64 -27.37 12.82
C GLN A 557 5.67 -27.02 11.68
N ASP A 558 4.91 -25.94 11.86
CA ASP A 558 3.92 -25.40 10.95
C ASP A 558 4.48 -24.25 10.07
N SER A 559 5.80 -24.19 9.91
CA SER A 559 6.49 -23.25 9.02
C SER A 559 7.06 -23.91 7.76
N SER A 560 7.13 -23.15 6.67
CA SER A 560 7.70 -23.60 5.38
C SER A 560 9.18 -23.98 5.45
N ASN A 561 9.91 -23.46 6.43
CA ASN A 561 11.34 -23.73 6.67
C ASN A 561 11.60 -24.95 7.57
N TYR A 562 10.57 -25.57 8.17
CA TYR A 562 10.74 -26.63 9.17
C TYR A 562 11.52 -27.84 8.66
N ASN A 563 11.17 -28.36 7.48
CA ASN A 563 11.81 -29.57 6.95
C ASN A 563 13.29 -29.34 6.60
N GLN A 564 13.62 -28.16 6.07
CA GLN A 564 14.98 -27.72 5.80
C GLN A 564 15.76 -27.58 7.11
N ALA A 565 15.19 -26.90 8.12
CA ALA A 565 15.78 -26.77 9.46
C ALA A 565 16.05 -28.13 10.12
N GLN A 566 15.08 -29.05 10.08
CA GLN A 566 15.18 -30.39 10.66
C GLN A 566 16.34 -31.19 10.03
N SER A 567 16.60 -31.00 8.72
CA SER A 567 17.73 -31.62 8.02
C SER A 567 19.11 -31.11 8.48
N LEU A 568 19.18 -29.90 9.05
CA LEU A 568 20.41 -29.30 9.58
C LEU A 568 20.76 -29.78 10.99
N ILE A 569 19.76 -30.17 11.80
CA ILE A 569 19.98 -30.48 13.22
C ILE A 569 21.01 -31.59 13.42
N GLN A 570 20.93 -32.68 12.64
CA GLN A 570 21.82 -33.82 12.81
C GLN A 570 23.28 -33.56 12.36
N PRO A 571 23.58 -32.99 11.18
CA PRO A 571 24.95 -32.63 10.83
C PRO A 571 25.53 -31.58 11.79
N TYR A 572 24.74 -30.59 12.24
CA TYR A 572 25.21 -29.58 13.19
C TYR A 572 25.48 -30.18 14.58
N SER A 573 24.63 -31.10 15.07
CA SER A 573 24.86 -31.81 16.34
C SER A 573 26.09 -32.73 16.27
N THR A 574 26.39 -33.28 15.09
CA THR A 574 27.60 -34.09 14.88
C THR A 574 28.86 -33.22 14.90
N ALA A 575 28.84 -32.07 14.20
CA ALA A 575 29.94 -31.11 14.20
C ALA A 575 30.18 -30.50 15.60
N PHE A 576 29.10 -30.17 16.32
CA PHE A 576 29.17 -29.75 17.73
C PHE A 576 29.94 -30.76 18.60
N ALA A 577 29.60 -32.05 18.52
CA ALA A 577 30.26 -33.10 19.30
C ALA A 577 31.75 -33.26 18.92
N GLN A 578 32.09 -33.13 17.62
CA GLN A 578 33.48 -33.15 17.15
C GLN A 578 34.28 -31.95 17.67
N ALA A 579 33.71 -30.75 17.60
CA ALA A 579 34.30 -29.53 18.15
C ALA A 579 34.49 -29.63 19.67
N GLN A 580 33.56 -30.26 20.40
CA GLN A 580 33.65 -30.46 21.85
C GLN A 580 34.80 -31.41 22.22
N GLN A 581 34.98 -32.52 21.49
CA GLN A 581 36.13 -33.41 21.68
C GLN A 581 37.46 -32.69 21.39
N LYS A 582 37.49 -31.86 20.34
CA LYS A 582 38.67 -31.04 20.01
C LYS A 582 38.93 -29.97 21.08
N GLN A 583 37.90 -29.34 21.64
CA GLN A 583 38.05 -28.39 22.75
C GLN A 583 38.59 -29.07 24.00
N GLN A 584 38.14 -30.27 24.35
CA GLN A 584 38.69 -31.03 25.47
C GLN A 584 40.18 -31.35 25.26
N LEU A 585 40.54 -31.80 24.05
CA LEU A 585 41.93 -32.09 23.71
C LEU A 585 42.82 -30.84 23.73
N TYR A 586 42.41 -29.74 23.08
CA TYR A 586 43.24 -28.54 22.96
C TYR A 586 43.16 -27.58 24.15
N GLY A 587 42.07 -27.58 24.92
CA GLY A 587 41.92 -26.75 26.13
C GLY A 587 42.96 -27.13 27.19
N ASN A 588 43.13 -28.43 27.42
CA ASN A 588 44.18 -28.99 28.28
C ASN A 588 45.61 -28.62 27.83
N LEU A 589 45.78 -28.28 26.54
CA LEU A 589 47.07 -27.98 25.92
C LEU A 589 47.35 -26.47 25.84
N THR A 590 46.52 -25.63 26.45
CA THR A 590 46.73 -24.16 26.49
C THR A 590 48.00 -23.83 27.29
N GLN A 591 48.14 -24.43 28.48
CA GLN A 591 49.35 -24.29 29.32
C GLN A 591 50.58 -24.86 28.58
N THR A 592 50.46 -26.08 28.04
CA THR A 592 51.49 -26.71 27.21
C THR A 592 51.98 -25.80 26.08
N ARG A 593 51.08 -25.02 25.45
CA ARG A 593 51.44 -24.08 24.39
C ARG A 593 52.21 -22.86 24.91
N ALA A 594 51.90 -22.36 26.10
CA ALA A 594 52.64 -21.29 26.76
C ALA A 594 54.03 -21.78 27.22
N ASP A 595 54.10 -22.98 27.79
CA ASP A 595 55.34 -23.62 28.23
C ASP A 595 56.27 -23.90 27.04
N LEU A 596 55.75 -24.42 25.92
CA LEU A 596 56.52 -24.57 24.67
C LEU A 596 56.94 -23.22 24.07
N GLY A 597 56.07 -22.21 24.17
CA GLY A 597 56.34 -20.84 23.71
C GLY A 597 57.54 -20.22 24.40
N SER A 598 57.59 -20.33 25.74
CA SER A 598 58.74 -19.87 26.54
C SER A 598 59.97 -20.77 26.37
N THR A 599 59.78 -22.09 26.32
CA THR A 599 60.88 -23.06 26.19
C THR A 599 61.60 -22.98 24.84
N CYS A 600 60.95 -22.52 23.77
CA CYS A 600 61.60 -22.36 22.45
C CYS A 600 62.18 -20.95 22.16
N VAL A 601 62.13 -20.02 23.12
CA VAL A 601 62.56 -18.62 22.93
C VAL A 601 63.39 -18.13 24.11
N ASN A 602 64.67 -17.81 23.87
CA ASN A 602 65.56 -17.16 24.83
C ASN A 602 66.40 -16.11 24.09
N LYS A 603 65.92 -14.86 24.06
CA LYS A 603 66.43 -13.73 23.25
C LYS A 603 66.38 -13.93 21.72
N MET A 604 66.47 -15.16 21.24
CA MET A 604 66.23 -15.63 19.88
C MET A 604 65.38 -16.90 19.91
N ARG A 605 64.66 -17.18 18.82
CA ARG A 605 63.91 -18.44 18.66
C ARG A 605 64.83 -19.52 18.10
N PHE A 606 65.02 -20.60 18.85
CA PHE A 606 65.87 -21.74 18.47
C PHE A 606 65.08 -23.03 18.22
N CYS A 607 63.79 -23.05 18.55
CA CYS A 607 62.87 -24.06 18.04
C CYS A 607 61.50 -23.51 17.63
N THR A 608 60.80 -24.31 16.83
CA THR A 608 59.39 -24.17 16.46
C THR A 608 58.65 -25.42 16.90
N PHE A 609 57.34 -25.35 17.10
CA PHE A 609 56.56 -26.50 17.55
C PHE A 609 55.16 -26.56 16.95
N SER A 610 54.67 -27.78 16.75
CA SER A 610 53.25 -28.11 16.56
C SER A 610 52.79 -29.05 17.67
N ILE A 611 51.50 -29.02 18.00
CA ILE A 611 50.89 -29.99 18.92
C ILE A 611 49.81 -30.71 18.13
N GLU A 612 49.99 -32.00 17.91
CA GLU A 612 49.18 -32.84 17.06
C GLU A 612 48.54 -33.97 17.89
N THR A 613 47.54 -34.66 17.33
CA THR A 613 46.86 -35.79 18.02
C THR A 613 47.77 -36.98 18.34
N LYS A 614 49.01 -37.00 17.84
CA LYS A 614 50.02 -38.05 18.10
C LYS A 614 51.13 -37.60 19.04
N GLY A 615 51.19 -36.33 19.44
CA GLY A 615 52.27 -35.79 20.28
C GLY A 615 52.62 -34.33 19.99
N ILE A 616 53.56 -33.82 20.77
CA ILE A 616 54.20 -32.52 20.58
C ILE A 616 55.38 -32.71 19.62
N VAL A 617 55.39 -32.01 18.50
CA VAL A 617 56.50 -32.03 17.54
C VAL A 617 57.27 -30.72 17.66
N VAL A 618 58.56 -30.81 17.93
CA VAL A 618 59.48 -29.68 18.07
C VAL A 618 60.55 -29.79 16.99
N ARG A 619 60.87 -28.68 16.32
CA ARG A 619 61.91 -28.59 15.29
C ARG A 619 62.90 -27.49 15.65
N LEU A 620 64.19 -27.84 15.74
CA LEU A 620 65.27 -26.86 15.87
C LEU A 620 65.33 -25.96 14.64
N THR A 621 65.63 -24.67 14.81
CA THR A 621 65.83 -23.77 13.67
C THR A 621 67.18 -24.03 13.00
N PRO A 622 67.35 -23.71 11.70
CA PRO A 622 68.61 -23.95 10.97
C PRO A 622 69.83 -23.30 11.64
N GLU A 623 69.65 -22.10 12.20
CA GLU A 623 70.73 -21.32 12.82
C GLU A 623 71.22 -22.01 14.10
N TYR A 624 70.31 -22.54 14.90
CA TYR A 624 70.64 -23.27 16.13
C TYR A 624 71.24 -24.66 15.85
N ASP A 625 70.74 -25.33 14.82
CA ASP A 625 71.24 -26.65 14.39
C ASP A 625 72.65 -26.55 13.75
N GLN A 626 72.94 -25.47 13.03
CA GLN A 626 74.30 -25.14 12.59
C GLN A 626 75.22 -24.82 13.76
N ALA A 627 74.73 -24.06 14.75
CA ALA A 627 75.52 -23.73 15.94
C ALA A 627 75.86 -24.96 16.79
N LEU A 628 74.99 -25.97 16.83
CA LEU A 628 75.25 -27.28 17.46
C LEU A 628 76.40 -28.07 16.81
N GLN A 629 76.70 -27.83 15.53
CA GLN A 629 77.81 -28.50 14.83
C GLN A 629 79.19 -27.92 15.21
N SER A 630 79.23 -26.73 15.83
CA SER A 630 80.48 -26.04 16.19
C SER A 630 81.23 -26.64 17.39
N ALA A 631 80.72 -27.72 18.00
CA ALA A 631 81.23 -28.35 19.22
C ALA A 631 81.34 -27.41 20.44
N ASN A 632 80.64 -26.27 20.44
CA ASN A 632 80.58 -25.35 21.57
C ASN A 632 79.86 -26.03 22.79
N PRO A 633 80.53 -26.17 23.96
CA PRO A 633 79.96 -26.84 25.12
C PRO A 633 78.72 -26.13 25.68
N ASP A 634 78.61 -24.80 25.57
CA ASP A 634 77.47 -24.04 26.07
C ASP A 634 76.18 -24.40 25.30
N ILE A 635 76.30 -24.64 24.00
CA ILE A 635 75.18 -24.99 23.12
C ILE A 635 74.74 -26.45 23.34
N GLN A 636 75.68 -27.35 23.64
CA GLN A 636 75.35 -28.72 24.05
C GLN A 636 74.62 -28.75 25.40
N SER A 637 75.07 -27.96 26.37
CA SER A 637 74.41 -27.79 27.67
C SER A 637 72.99 -27.21 27.51
N HIS A 638 72.83 -26.22 26.64
CA HIS A 638 71.51 -25.65 26.32
C HIS A 638 70.57 -26.66 25.65
N LEU A 639 71.06 -27.49 24.71
CA LEU A 639 70.26 -28.58 24.12
C LEU A 639 69.79 -29.60 25.16
N GLN A 640 70.65 -29.94 26.12
CA GLN A 640 70.28 -30.89 27.19
C GLN A 640 69.24 -30.29 28.15
N THR A 641 69.37 -28.99 28.46
CA THR A 641 68.37 -28.23 29.23
C THR A 641 67.03 -28.17 28.49
N LEU A 642 67.06 -27.95 27.17
CA LEU A 642 65.87 -27.97 26.30
C LEU A 642 65.19 -29.34 26.31
N GLN A 643 65.95 -30.44 26.18
CA GLN A 643 65.40 -31.81 26.24
C GLN A 643 64.72 -32.09 27.58
N GLN A 644 65.30 -31.63 28.69
CA GLN A 644 64.69 -31.75 30.02
C GLN A 644 63.39 -30.95 30.14
N ALA A 645 63.39 -29.67 29.72
CA ALA A 645 62.19 -28.82 29.73
C ALA A 645 61.06 -29.39 28.86
N LEU A 646 61.37 -29.79 27.62
CA LEU A 646 60.43 -30.49 26.74
C LEU A 646 59.93 -31.80 27.36
N GLY A 647 60.78 -32.50 28.12
CA GLY A 647 60.43 -33.71 28.83
C GLY A 647 59.46 -33.49 29.99
N VAL A 648 59.57 -32.38 30.73
CA VAL A 648 58.60 -31.99 31.77
C VAL A 648 57.28 -31.55 31.14
N ILE A 649 57.33 -30.81 30.04
CA ILE A 649 56.14 -30.40 29.27
C ILE A 649 55.40 -31.63 28.71
N SER A 650 56.14 -32.64 28.25
CA SER A 650 55.60 -33.92 27.78
C SER A 650 54.83 -34.66 28.87
N ASP A 651 55.41 -34.78 30.08
CA ASP A 651 54.77 -35.40 31.24
C ASP A 651 53.52 -34.60 31.66
N ASN A 652 53.64 -33.29 31.84
CA ASN A 652 52.55 -32.40 32.25
C ASN A 652 51.37 -32.38 31.27
N ALA A 653 51.66 -32.50 29.96
CA ALA A 653 50.64 -32.56 28.90
C ALA A 653 50.07 -33.97 28.67
N ASN A 654 50.69 -35.00 29.27
CA ASN A 654 50.50 -36.41 28.92
C ASN A 654 50.52 -36.65 27.39
N LEU A 655 51.50 -36.05 26.70
CA LEU A 655 51.72 -36.21 25.27
C LEU A 655 53.19 -36.53 24.99
N PRO A 656 53.51 -37.52 24.14
CA PRO A 656 54.90 -37.76 23.73
C PRO A 656 55.45 -36.55 22.99
N VAL A 657 56.73 -36.23 23.22
CA VAL A 657 57.44 -35.15 22.54
C VAL A 657 58.51 -35.71 21.60
N PHE A 658 58.55 -35.18 20.38
CA PHE A 658 59.50 -35.53 19.34
C PHE A 658 60.29 -34.28 18.94
N LEU A 659 61.60 -34.29 19.12
CA LEU A 659 62.51 -33.21 18.74
C LEU A 659 63.27 -33.60 17.48
N TYR A 660 63.11 -32.82 16.42
CA TYR A 660 63.81 -32.98 15.15
C TYR A 660 64.84 -31.86 14.94
N ASN A 661 65.92 -32.17 14.22
CA ASN A 661 66.85 -31.16 13.72
C ASN A 661 66.26 -30.38 12.52
N SER A 662 67.00 -29.41 12.00
CA SER A 662 66.55 -28.58 10.86
C SER A 662 66.32 -29.39 9.58
N GLN A 663 66.95 -30.56 9.47
CA GLN A 663 66.86 -31.50 8.36
C GLN A 663 65.74 -32.54 8.54
N GLY A 664 64.97 -32.48 9.63
CA GLY A 664 63.87 -33.41 9.92
C GLY A 664 64.30 -34.77 10.48
N GLN A 665 65.56 -34.95 10.87
CA GLN A 665 66.05 -36.14 11.56
C GLN A 665 65.71 -36.07 13.05
N GLU A 666 65.25 -37.17 13.64
CA GLU A 666 64.94 -37.24 15.06
C GLU A 666 66.22 -37.13 15.91
N ARG A 667 66.16 -36.30 16.95
CA ARG A 667 67.27 -35.99 17.88
C ARG A 667 66.96 -36.39 19.31
N TYR A 668 65.68 -36.44 19.67
CA TYR A 668 65.20 -36.86 20.97
C TYR A 668 63.71 -37.21 20.88
N MET A 669 63.32 -38.29 21.54
CA MET A 669 61.94 -38.68 21.76
C MET A 669 61.77 -38.91 23.26
N LYS A 670 60.68 -38.41 23.83
CA LYS A 670 60.21 -38.87 25.14
C LYS A 670 58.72 -39.16 25.09
N ILE A 671 58.35 -40.30 25.68
CA ILE A 671 56.97 -40.67 25.98
C ILE A 671 56.73 -40.29 27.45
N PRO A 672 55.58 -39.67 27.80
CA PRO A 672 55.23 -39.36 29.18
C PRO A 672 55.16 -40.63 30.04
N GLN A 673 55.42 -40.49 31.34
CA GLN A 673 55.37 -41.58 32.32
C GLN A 673 54.00 -41.74 32.99
#